data_AF-A0A0D6PM64-F1
#
_entry.id   AF-A0A0D6PM64-F1
#
_cell.length_a   1.000
_cell.length_b   1.000
_cell.length_c   1.000
_cell.angle_alpha   90.00
_cell.angle_beta   90.00
_cell.angle_gamma   90.00
#
_symmetry.space_group_name_H-M   'P 1'
#
loop_
_entity.id
_entity.type
_entity.pdbx_description
1 polymer ?
#
loop_
_entity_poly.entity_id
_entity_poly.type
_entity_poly.pdbx_seq_one_letter_code
_entity_poly.pdbx_strand_id
1 'polypeptide(L)'
;MTKWVYNFGAGVNDGNASLRNLLGGKGANLAEMASINLPVPPGFTITTEVCTAYYENDRNYPVELKAQVDAALARIEAAVDRKFGDKDKPLLVSVRSGARVSMPGMMDTVLNLGLNDTTVLGLSAASGDERFAWDSYRRFIQMYGSVVLGVDHHRFEEIIEQAKLEANVTEDTALTPGDWQVVVEEYKKMVADEIGKPFPQDPQDQLWGAIGAVFGSWMNPRANVYRRLHDIPADWGTAVNVQAMVFGNMGEDCATGVCFTRDPSTGLNEFYGEYLVNAQGEDVVAGIRTPRPLSQAYAKEGEVSMENALPEAYKELHKVREILEKHYKDMQDIEFTVQQNKLYMLQTRSGKRSAAASLRIAVEMANEGLIDKNTAIMRVNPAALDQLLHPTLDPKADKKLFSRGLPASPGAASGAVVFSADEAEMRAQKGEAVVLVRIETSPEDIHGMHAAKGILTTRGGMTSHAAVVARGMGRPCVAGAGGISVDYGAQTLSAGGVTLRAGEIITVDGATGEVYAGAVKMIEPQLSGDFGTLMEWADQARRLKVRTNAETPLDAETARKFGAEGIGLCRTEHMFFDPQRIGAVRQMIMAKDEAGRRTALAKLLPFQRKDFVSLFKIMEGLPVTIRLLDPPLHEFLPHGEAELGEVAEALGMDAATIRERASELSETNPMLGHRGCRLGVSYPEIYEMQARAIFEAAVEVAKTANAPVPEIMIPLVGTKKELDLTRAQVETTAKAVFEETGKTIEYSVGTMIELPRAALTADQIAEAADFFSFGTNDLTQTVFGLSRDDAGKFLPAYVEKGILPKDPFVSIDVDGVGGLVKIAAEKGRAKKAKLKLGICGEHGGDPASISFCESVGLDYVSCSPYRVPVARLAAAQAAIEAKETHFRDK
;
A
#
# COMPACT_ATOMS: atom_id res chain seq x y z
N MET A 1 28.55 -2.29 33.57
CA MET A 1 28.78 -3.17 32.41
C MET A 1 27.54 -3.13 31.56
N THR A 2 27.70 -2.95 30.25
CA THR A 2 26.58 -2.96 29.29
C THR A 2 26.04 -4.38 29.12
N LYS A 3 24.72 -4.55 29.16
CA LYS A 3 24.06 -5.87 29.02
C LYS A 3 23.74 -6.12 27.54
N TRP A 4 24.43 -7.07 26.94
CA TRP A 4 24.32 -7.42 25.52
C TRP A 4 23.47 -8.68 25.26
N VAL A 5 23.26 -9.50 26.28
CA VAL A 5 22.55 -10.79 26.20
C VAL A 5 21.37 -10.83 27.17
N TYR A 6 20.21 -11.26 26.66
CA TYR A 6 18.94 -11.33 27.39
C TYR A 6 18.38 -12.75 27.32
N ASN A 7 18.26 -13.44 28.46
CA ASN A 7 17.75 -14.81 28.53
C ASN A 7 16.22 -14.86 28.50
N PHE A 8 15.67 -15.95 27.99
CA PHE A 8 14.23 -16.28 28.04
C PHE A 8 14.01 -17.79 28.24
N GLY A 9 12.87 -18.15 28.82
CA GLY A 9 12.47 -19.55 29.07
C GLY A 9 12.98 -20.13 30.39
N ALA A 10 12.51 -21.33 30.73
CA ALA A 10 12.89 -22.06 31.96
C ALA A 10 12.77 -21.25 33.27
N GLY A 11 11.73 -20.41 33.38
CA GLY A 11 11.48 -19.58 34.57
C GLY A 11 12.36 -18.34 34.70
N VAL A 12 13.18 -18.04 33.68
CA VAL A 12 14.01 -16.83 33.62
C VAL A 12 13.60 -16.01 32.40
N ASN A 13 13.37 -14.72 32.59
CA ASN A 13 13.10 -13.81 31.48
C ASN A 13 13.69 -12.42 31.77
N ASP A 14 14.64 -12.03 30.93
CA ASP A 14 15.34 -10.75 31.03
C ASP A 14 14.66 -9.63 30.22
N GLY A 15 13.72 -9.95 29.34
CA GLY A 15 13.10 -9.01 28.39
C GLY A 15 11.57 -9.09 28.33
N ASN A 16 10.96 -8.34 27.41
CA ASN A 16 9.52 -8.36 27.14
C ASN A 16 9.21 -7.73 25.78
N ALA A 17 7.95 -7.73 25.36
CA ALA A 17 7.48 -7.19 24.09
C ALA A 17 7.84 -5.70 23.86
N SER A 18 7.98 -4.89 24.93
CA SER A 18 8.33 -3.46 24.81
C SER A 18 9.78 -3.23 24.36
N LEU A 19 10.67 -4.20 24.58
CA LEU A 19 12.08 -4.13 24.17
C LEU A 19 12.30 -4.53 22.71
N ARG A 20 11.26 -4.46 21.87
CA ARG A 20 11.30 -4.80 20.44
C ARG A 20 12.41 -4.09 19.66
N ASN A 21 12.74 -2.86 20.03
CA ASN A 21 13.82 -2.10 19.38
C ASN A 21 15.22 -2.66 19.71
N LEU A 22 15.38 -3.30 20.87
CA LEU A 22 16.64 -3.83 21.37
C LEU A 22 16.81 -5.32 21.07
N LEU A 23 15.73 -6.10 21.21
CA LEU A 23 15.72 -7.57 21.06
C LEU A 23 15.25 -8.03 19.68
N GLY A 24 14.84 -7.08 18.84
CA GLY A 24 14.08 -7.37 17.62
C GLY A 24 12.66 -7.89 17.93
N GLY A 25 11.85 -8.06 16.89
CA GLY A 25 10.49 -8.59 17.03
C GLY A 25 10.47 -10.02 17.56
N LYS A 26 11.39 -10.87 17.08
CA LYS A 26 11.44 -12.29 17.48
C LYS A 26 11.89 -12.47 18.93
N GLY A 27 12.99 -11.83 19.33
CA GLY A 27 13.51 -11.93 20.69
C GLY A 27 12.55 -11.36 21.73
N ALA A 28 11.93 -10.22 21.41
CA ALA A 28 10.91 -9.62 22.27
C ALA A 28 9.68 -10.54 22.46
N ASN A 29 9.21 -11.19 21.39
CA ASN A 29 8.07 -12.12 21.48
C ASN A 29 8.44 -13.44 22.17
N LEU A 30 9.68 -13.95 22.02
CA LEU A 30 10.17 -15.12 22.77
C LEU A 30 10.20 -14.84 24.28
N ALA A 31 10.75 -13.68 24.66
CA ALA A 31 10.74 -13.20 26.03
C ALA A 31 9.31 -13.04 26.57
N GLU A 32 8.43 -12.40 25.80
CA GLU A 32 7.04 -12.19 26.18
C GLU A 32 6.30 -13.52 26.38
N MET A 33 6.40 -14.46 25.43
CA MET A 33 5.80 -15.79 25.55
C MET A 33 6.29 -16.54 26.79
N ALA A 34 7.59 -16.47 27.10
CA ALA A 34 8.14 -17.07 28.30
C ALA A 34 7.59 -16.41 29.58
N SER A 35 7.38 -15.08 29.58
CA SER A 35 6.82 -14.35 30.73
C SER A 35 5.39 -14.74 31.07
N ILE A 36 4.60 -15.15 30.07
CA ILE A 36 3.22 -15.59 30.23
C ILE A 36 3.10 -17.13 30.36
N ASN A 37 4.20 -17.80 30.70
CA ASN A 37 4.29 -19.24 30.98
C ASN A 37 3.92 -20.16 29.80
N LEU A 38 4.15 -19.73 28.56
CA LEU A 38 4.05 -20.63 27.41
C LEU A 38 5.28 -21.55 27.33
N PRO A 39 5.16 -22.76 26.75
CA PRO A 39 6.24 -23.74 26.69
C PRO A 39 7.31 -23.36 25.66
N VAL A 40 8.06 -22.30 25.91
CA VAL A 40 9.15 -21.81 25.06
C VAL A 40 10.45 -22.54 25.42
N PRO A 41 11.15 -23.16 24.44
CA PRO A 41 12.49 -23.70 24.69
C PRO A 41 13.45 -22.61 25.19
N PRO A 42 14.27 -22.89 26.23
CA PRO A 42 15.15 -21.88 26.81
C PRO A 42 16.19 -21.39 25.81
N GLY A 43 16.51 -20.10 25.91
CA GLY A 43 17.40 -19.43 24.98
C GLY A 43 17.83 -18.05 25.46
N PHE A 44 18.52 -17.33 24.59
CA PHE A 44 18.88 -15.93 24.79
C PHE A 44 18.90 -15.14 23.48
N THR A 45 18.74 -13.83 23.61
CA THR A 45 18.84 -12.87 22.51
C THR A 45 20.06 -11.97 22.71
N ILE A 46 20.89 -11.87 21.67
CA ILE A 46 21.95 -10.86 21.52
C ILE A 46 21.34 -9.63 20.87
N THR A 47 21.46 -8.48 21.53
CA THR A 47 20.75 -7.24 21.15
C THR A 47 21.14 -6.69 19.76
N THR A 48 20.27 -5.88 19.17
CA THR A 48 20.54 -5.13 17.93
C THR A 48 21.72 -4.17 18.06
N GLU A 49 21.98 -3.64 19.27
CA GLU A 49 23.11 -2.73 19.52
C GLU A 49 24.46 -3.43 19.29
N VAL A 50 24.54 -4.75 19.49
CA VAL A 50 25.74 -5.53 19.14
C VAL A 50 25.94 -5.56 17.62
N CYS A 51 24.87 -5.61 16.84
CA CYS A 51 24.99 -5.51 15.37
C CYS A 51 25.57 -4.16 14.96
N THR A 52 25.13 -3.07 15.59
CA THR A 52 25.68 -1.72 15.34
C THR A 52 27.15 -1.67 15.74
N ALA A 53 27.49 -2.10 16.96
CA ALA A 53 28.86 -2.15 17.45
C ALA A 53 29.76 -3.04 16.58
N TYR A 54 29.24 -4.13 16.03
CA TYR A 54 29.96 -5.01 15.11
C TYR A 54 30.37 -4.27 13.84
N TYR A 55 29.49 -3.48 13.22
CA TYR A 55 29.86 -2.69 12.04
C TYR A 55 30.75 -1.48 12.39
N GLU A 56 30.54 -0.84 13.54
CA GLU A 56 31.37 0.29 14.00
C GLU A 56 32.81 -0.13 14.34
N ASN A 57 33.00 -1.36 14.84
CA ASN A 57 34.31 -1.89 15.24
C ASN A 57 34.97 -2.77 14.16
N ASP A 58 34.75 -2.47 12.88
CA ASP A 58 35.33 -3.22 11.74
C ASP A 58 35.07 -4.73 11.82
N ARG A 59 33.81 -5.10 12.09
CA ARG A 59 33.34 -6.48 12.22
C ARG A 59 33.95 -7.25 13.40
N ASN A 60 34.27 -6.54 14.49
CA ASN A 60 34.68 -7.12 15.77
C ASN A 60 33.60 -6.97 16.85
N TYR A 61 33.59 -7.89 17.81
CA TYR A 61 32.62 -7.90 18.90
C TYR A 61 33.08 -7.08 20.11
N PRO A 62 32.14 -6.52 20.91
CA PRO A 62 32.46 -5.99 22.23
C PRO A 62 33.16 -7.04 23.12
N VAL A 63 34.17 -6.63 23.88
CA VAL A 63 35.02 -7.55 24.66
C VAL A 63 34.21 -8.32 25.71
N GLU A 64 33.19 -7.70 26.29
CA GLU A 64 32.33 -8.30 27.31
C GLU A 64 31.29 -9.28 26.75
N LEU A 65 31.06 -9.32 25.43
CA LEU A 65 30.00 -10.13 24.82
C LEU A 65 30.24 -11.62 25.05
N LYS A 66 31.49 -12.08 24.88
CA LYS A 66 31.82 -13.51 24.98
C LYS A 66 31.45 -14.10 26.34
N ALA A 67 31.84 -13.43 27.42
CA ALA A 67 31.52 -13.88 28.78
C ALA A 67 30.00 -13.92 29.04
N GLN A 68 29.22 -13.01 28.44
CA GLN A 68 27.76 -13.01 28.58
C GLN A 68 27.10 -14.15 27.78
N VAL A 69 27.61 -14.44 26.58
CA VAL A 69 27.16 -15.59 25.76
C VAL A 69 27.46 -16.90 26.47
N ASP A 70 28.67 -17.08 27.00
CA ASP A 70 29.07 -18.29 27.74
C ASP A 70 28.19 -18.51 28.98
N ALA A 71 27.91 -17.44 29.73
CA ALA A 71 27.03 -17.49 30.90
C ALA A 71 25.56 -17.82 30.54
N ALA A 72 25.07 -17.32 29.40
CA ALA A 72 23.72 -17.61 28.92
C ALA A 72 23.61 -19.05 28.40
N LEU A 73 24.62 -19.55 27.68
CA LEU A 73 24.68 -20.93 27.22
C LEU A 73 24.69 -21.92 28.39
N ALA A 74 25.50 -21.66 29.43
CA ALA A 74 25.53 -22.48 30.64
C ALA A 74 24.17 -22.58 31.36
N ARG A 75 23.34 -21.53 31.25
CA ARG A 75 21.96 -21.56 31.77
C ARG A 75 21.05 -22.47 30.95
N ILE A 76 21.19 -22.44 29.62
CA ILE A 76 20.45 -23.37 28.74
C ILE A 76 20.84 -24.81 29.10
N GLU A 77 22.13 -25.10 29.22
CA GLU A 77 22.65 -26.42 29.59
C GLU A 77 22.02 -26.94 30.89
N ALA A 78 22.01 -26.09 31.94
CA ALA A 78 21.40 -26.42 33.22
C ALA A 78 19.88 -26.63 33.12
N ALA A 79 19.19 -25.87 32.27
CA ALA A 79 17.74 -25.94 32.11
C ALA A 79 17.27 -27.21 31.39
N VAL A 80 18.08 -27.76 30.48
CA VAL A 80 17.70 -28.94 29.66
C VAL A 80 18.45 -30.23 29.99
N ASP A 81 19.32 -30.23 31.02
CA ASP A 81 20.19 -31.37 31.41
C ASP A 81 21.04 -31.92 30.26
N ARG A 82 21.62 -31.02 29.45
CA ARG A 82 22.49 -31.35 28.30
C ARG A 82 23.66 -30.38 28.24
N LYS A 83 24.76 -30.78 27.62
CA LYS A 83 25.96 -29.93 27.49
C LYS A 83 26.32 -29.68 26.05
N PHE A 84 26.71 -28.45 25.72
CA PHE A 84 27.07 -28.03 24.38
C PHE A 84 28.40 -28.66 23.98
N GLY A 85 28.37 -29.49 22.94
CA GLY A 85 29.53 -30.29 22.51
C GLY A 85 29.77 -31.59 23.27
N ASP A 86 28.87 -32.00 24.16
CA ASP A 86 29.01 -33.26 24.89
C ASP A 86 28.74 -34.46 23.97
N LYS A 87 29.63 -35.46 24.05
CA LYS A 87 29.60 -36.65 23.20
C LYS A 87 28.45 -37.61 23.48
N ASP A 88 27.88 -37.59 24.69
CA ASP A 88 26.89 -38.56 25.15
C ASP A 88 25.50 -37.92 25.24
N LYS A 89 25.41 -36.69 25.76
CA LYS A 89 24.18 -35.90 25.88
C LYS A 89 24.35 -34.50 25.26
N PRO A 90 24.45 -34.40 23.92
CA PRO A 90 24.67 -33.12 23.26
C PRO A 90 23.46 -32.18 23.46
N LEU A 91 23.76 -30.93 23.80
CA LEU A 91 22.88 -29.78 23.59
C LEU A 91 23.08 -29.29 22.16
N LEU A 92 21.98 -29.19 21.41
CA LEU A 92 21.95 -28.55 20.10
C LEU A 92 21.16 -27.24 20.21
N VAL A 93 21.56 -26.23 19.43
CA VAL A 93 20.89 -24.92 19.41
C VAL A 93 20.50 -24.51 18.00
N SER A 94 19.48 -23.66 17.90
CA SER A 94 19.18 -22.89 16.70
C SER A 94 19.71 -21.46 16.86
N VAL A 95 20.15 -20.87 15.76
CA VAL A 95 20.58 -19.47 15.67
C VAL A 95 19.70 -18.78 14.64
N ARG A 96 18.85 -17.85 15.10
CA ARG A 96 17.82 -17.19 14.30
C ARG A 96 17.97 -15.67 14.38
N SER A 97 18.03 -15.04 13.22
CA SER A 97 17.96 -13.58 13.09
C SER A 97 16.62 -13.00 13.57
N GLY A 98 16.63 -11.74 14.00
CA GLY A 98 15.42 -11.02 14.41
C GLY A 98 15.61 -9.51 14.41
N ALA A 99 15.16 -8.82 13.36
CA ALA A 99 15.15 -7.37 13.30
C ALA A 99 13.92 -6.79 14.02
N ARG A 100 13.88 -5.47 14.23
CA ARG A 100 12.75 -4.74 14.85
C ARG A 100 11.44 -4.96 14.10
N VAL A 101 11.53 -5.02 12.77
CA VAL A 101 10.43 -5.34 11.86
C VAL A 101 10.67 -6.67 11.18
N SER A 102 9.59 -7.37 10.85
CA SER A 102 9.70 -8.68 10.20
C SER A 102 10.20 -8.51 8.76
N MET A 103 11.27 -9.22 8.40
CA MET A 103 11.81 -9.31 7.04
C MET A 103 11.80 -10.77 6.57
N PRO A 104 10.63 -11.33 6.18
CA PRO A 104 10.51 -12.75 5.85
C PRO A 104 11.39 -13.15 4.66
N GLY A 105 12.10 -14.28 4.76
CA GLY A 105 12.96 -14.81 3.69
C GLY A 105 14.26 -14.03 3.45
N MET A 106 14.53 -12.97 4.22
CA MET A 106 15.68 -12.08 3.98
C MET A 106 16.91 -12.41 4.83
N MET A 107 16.71 -13.08 5.96
CA MET A 107 17.75 -13.39 6.93
C MET A 107 17.70 -14.87 7.29
N ASP A 108 18.88 -15.47 7.41
CA ASP A 108 19.02 -16.91 7.48
C ASP A 108 18.80 -17.46 8.90
N THR A 109 18.57 -18.76 8.98
CA THR A 109 18.42 -19.54 10.21
C THR A 109 19.33 -20.76 10.13
N VAL A 110 20.04 -21.05 11.22
CA VAL A 110 20.82 -22.28 11.37
C VAL A 110 20.19 -23.11 12.48
N LEU A 111 19.89 -24.37 12.22
CA LEU A 111 19.34 -25.36 13.14
C LEU A 111 20.40 -26.43 13.42
N ASN A 112 20.18 -27.24 14.45
CA ASN A 112 21.04 -28.38 14.80
C ASN A 112 22.52 -28.01 15.09
N LEU A 113 22.79 -26.73 15.43
CA LEU A 113 24.14 -26.25 15.71
C LEU A 113 24.69 -26.91 16.97
N GLY A 114 25.92 -27.43 16.87
CA GLY A 114 26.57 -28.27 17.88
C GLY A 114 26.78 -29.72 17.42
N LEU A 115 26.25 -30.09 16.24
CA LEU A 115 26.54 -31.37 15.61
C LEU A 115 27.96 -31.40 15.02
N ASN A 116 28.63 -32.52 15.26
CA ASN A 116 29.94 -32.87 14.74
C ASN A 116 30.07 -34.41 14.72
N ASP A 117 31.22 -34.93 14.29
CA ASP A 117 31.44 -36.36 14.11
C ASP A 117 31.32 -37.18 15.40
N THR A 118 31.42 -36.53 16.57
CA THR A 118 31.27 -37.15 17.90
C THR A 118 29.87 -36.95 18.46
N THR A 119 29.32 -35.74 18.41
CA THR A 119 28.01 -35.43 19.01
C THR A 119 26.85 -36.06 18.24
N VAL A 120 27.01 -36.34 16.95
CA VAL A 120 26.00 -37.09 16.18
C VAL A 120 25.77 -38.50 16.74
N LEU A 121 26.82 -39.15 17.26
CA LEU A 121 26.72 -40.46 17.89
C LEU A 121 25.95 -40.38 19.22
N GLY A 122 26.22 -39.36 20.02
CA GLY A 122 25.44 -39.06 21.24
C GLY A 122 23.98 -38.75 20.93
N LEU A 123 23.71 -38.00 19.86
CA LEU A 123 22.35 -37.73 19.40
C LEU A 123 21.64 -39.02 19.01
N SER A 124 22.28 -39.89 18.23
CA SER A 124 21.75 -41.20 17.83
C SER A 124 21.42 -42.09 19.04
N ALA A 125 22.32 -42.17 20.01
CA ALA A 125 22.10 -42.94 21.23
C ALA A 125 20.96 -42.37 22.09
N ALA A 126 20.86 -41.04 22.19
CA ALA A 126 19.85 -40.36 22.98
C ALA A 126 18.45 -40.38 22.34
N SER A 127 18.37 -40.36 21.00
CA SER A 127 17.11 -40.47 20.25
C SER A 127 16.61 -41.90 20.11
N GLY A 128 17.53 -42.88 20.12
CA GLY A 128 17.22 -44.26 19.71
C GLY A 128 16.95 -44.39 18.20
N ASP A 129 17.27 -43.35 17.43
CA ASP A 129 17.05 -43.27 15.99
C ASP A 129 18.31 -42.74 15.31
N GLU A 130 19.08 -43.67 14.73
CA GLU A 130 20.32 -43.39 14.01
C GLU A 130 20.07 -42.62 12.72
N ARG A 131 18.97 -42.89 12.02
CA ARG A 131 18.62 -42.19 10.78
C ARG A 131 18.39 -40.71 11.05
N PHE A 132 17.61 -40.40 12.09
CA PHE A 132 17.34 -39.02 12.52
C PHE A 132 18.62 -38.24 12.85
N ALA A 133 19.57 -38.87 13.53
CA ALA A 133 20.80 -38.19 13.94
C ALA A 133 21.66 -37.81 12.73
N TRP A 134 21.86 -38.73 11.78
CA TRP A 134 22.63 -38.47 10.56
C TRP A 134 21.91 -37.53 9.59
N ASP A 135 20.58 -37.62 9.47
CA ASP A 135 19.79 -36.64 8.70
C ASP A 135 19.90 -35.24 9.30
N SER A 136 19.87 -35.13 10.63
CA SER A 136 20.06 -33.84 11.32
C SER A 136 21.46 -33.28 11.08
N TYR A 137 22.48 -34.15 11.01
CA TYR A 137 23.86 -33.74 10.78
C TYR A 137 24.11 -33.29 9.34
N ARG A 138 23.61 -34.01 8.33
CA ARG A 138 23.72 -33.54 6.93
C ARG A 138 22.98 -32.22 6.72
N ARG A 139 21.78 -32.05 7.32
CA ARG A 139 21.04 -30.77 7.26
C ARG A 139 21.83 -29.64 7.91
N PHE A 140 22.45 -29.90 9.06
CA PHE A 140 23.32 -28.94 9.71
C PHE A 140 24.47 -28.51 8.80
N ILE A 141 25.19 -29.46 8.19
CA ILE A 141 26.33 -29.16 7.31
C ILE A 141 25.87 -28.36 6.09
N GLN A 142 24.76 -28.74 5.46
CA GLN A 142 24.18 -28.03 4.32
C GLN A 142 23.82 -26.58 4.67
N MET A 143 23.06 -26.40 5.76
CA MET A 143 22.62 -25.07 6.18
C MET A 143 23.78 -24.20 6.65
N TYR A 144 24.67 -24.74 7.49
CA TYR A 144 25.83 -24.01 7.97
C TYR A 144 26.81 -23.69 6.82
N GLY A 145 27.03 -24.65 5.92
CA GLY A 145 27.86 -24.48 4.73
C GLY A 145 27.34 -23.37 3.82
N SER A 146 26.03 -23.34 3.55
CA SER A 146 25.42 -22.29 2.72
C SER A 146 25.38 -20.94 3.41
N VAL A 147 24.86 -20.89 4.63
CA VAL A 147 24.59 -19.62 5.33
C VAL A 147 25.84 -18.99 5.91
N VAL A 148 26.73 -19.78 6.51
CA VAL A 148 27.88 -19.29 7.27
C VAL A 148 29.16 -19.35 6.46
N LEU A 149 29.36 -20.42 5.68
CA LEU A 149 30.58 -20.62 4.91
C LEU A 149 30.47 -20.11 3.46
N GLY A 150 29.26 -19.80 2.98
CA GLY A 150 29.01 -19.22 1.66
C GLY A 150 29.09 -20.21 0.50
N VAL A 151 28.89 -21.51 0.76
CA VAL A 151 28.88 -22.56 -0.26
C VAL A 151 27.52 -22.59 -0.96
N ASP A 152 27.49 -22.59 -2.29
CA ASP A 152 26.22 -22.57 -3.02
C ASP A 152 25.34 -23.81 -2.74
N HIS A 153 24.07 -23.55 -2.42
CA HIS A 153 23.11 -24.59 -2.01
C HIS A 153 22.96 -25.75 -3.01
N HIS A 154 23.01 -25.47 -4.32
CA HIS A 154 22.82 -26.49 -5.37
C HIS A 154 23.82 -27.64 -5.29
N ARG A 155 25.04 -27.40 -4.78
CA ARG A 155 26.08 -28.42 -4.65
C ARG A 155 25.73 -29.49 -3.61
N PHE A 156 25.00 -29.09 -2.57
CA PHE A 156 24.51 -30.03 -1.55
C PHE A 156 23.38 -30.91 -2.10
N GLU A 157 22.50 -30.33 -2.93
CA GLU A 157 21.41 -31.06 -3.60
C GLU A 157 21.96 -32.08 -4.62
N GLU A 158 22.96 -31.73 -5.41
CA GLU A 158 23.60 -32.65 -6.36
C GLU A 158 24.13 -33.93 -5.69
N ILE A 159 24.73 -33.80 -4.50
CA ILE A 159 25.24 -34.95 -3.74
C ILE A 159 24.10 -35.82 -3.19
N ILE A 160 22.99 -35.23 -2.72
CA ILE A 160 21.82 -35.99 -2.28
C ILE A 160 21.17 -36.73 -3.46
N GLU A 161 20.99 -36.06 -4.60
CA GLU A 161 20.45 -36.69 -5.81
C GLU A 161 21.32 -37.87 -6.26
N GLN A 162 22.65 -37.72 -6.22
CA GLN A 162 23.57 -38.81 -6.52
C GLN A 162 23.40 -39.99 -5.53
N ALA A 163 23.32 -39.72 -4.22
CA ALA A 163 23.09 -40.75 -3.22
C ALA A 163 21.74 -41.48 -3.43
N LYS A 164 20.68 -40.76 -3.80
CA LYS A 164 19.38 -41.34 -4.14
C LYS A 164 19.45 -42.25 -5.37
N LEU A 165 20.16 -41.83 -6.41
CA LEU A 165 20.39 -42.64 -7.62
C LEU A 165 21.15 -43.93 -7.29
N GLU A 166 22.19 -43.85 -6.45
CA GLU A 166 22.98 -45.02 -6.03
C GLU A 166 22.18 -45.98 -5.15
N ALA A 167 21.32 -45.46 -4.27
CA ALA A 167 20.42 -46.25 -3.43
C ALA A 167 19.15 -46.72 -4.16
N ASN A 168 18.94 -46.30 -5.41
CA ASN A 168 17.75 -46.58 -6.23
C ASN A 168 16.44 -46.18 -5.53
N VAL A 169 16.43 -44.99 -4.92
CA VAL A 169 15.27 -44.37 -4.28
C VAL A 169 14.98 -43.01 -4.90
N THR A 170 13.74 -42.52 -4.74
CA THR A 170 13.31 -41.23 -5.29
C THR A 170 13.09 -40.15 -4.22
N GLU A 171 12.90 -40.56 -2.96
CA GLU A 171 12.64 -39.66 -1.85
C GLU A 171 13.76 -39.75 -0.81
N ASP A 172 14.16 -38.61 -0.25
CA ASP A 172 15.15 -38.52 0.84
C ASP A 172 14.74 -39.38 2.06
N THR A 173 13.43 -39.52 2.29
CA THR A 173 12.87 -40.33 3.37
C THR A 173 13.18 -41.82 3.27
N ALA A 174 13.54 -42.29 2.07
CA ALA A 174 13.89 -43.68 1.83
C ALA A 174 15.39 -43.98 2.04
N LEU A 175 16.23 -42.95 2.24
CA LEU A 175 17.65 -43.14 2.52
C LEU A 175 17.89 -43.67 3.94
N THR A 176 18.79 -44.65 4.02
CA THR A 176 19.16 -45.35 5.25
C THR A 176 20.18 -44.54 6.07
N PRO A 177 20.42 -44.88 7.35
CA PRO A 177 21.48 -44.25 8.12
C PRO A 177 22.87 -44.33 7.45
N GLY A 178 23.17 -45.46 6.79
CA GLY A 178 24.44 -45.66 6.10
C GLY A 178 24.60 -44.72 4.89
N ASP A 179 23.52 -44.50 4.14
CA ASP A 179 23.52 -43.56 3.02
C ASP A 179 23.76 -42.12 3.52
N TRP A 180 23.14 -41.75 4.65
CA TRP A 180 23.38 -40.42 5.25
C TRP A 180 24.79 -40.22 5.75
N GLN A 181 25.45 -41.25 6.27
CA GLN A 181 26.88 -41.17 6.62
C GLN A 181 27.74 -40.87 5.40
N VAL A 182 27.47 -41.50 4.26
CA VAL A 182 28.17 -41.24 2.99
C VAL A 182 27.94 -39.78 2.54
N VAL A 183 26.69 -39.32 2.56
CA VAL A 183 26.34 -37.93 2.22
C VAL A 183 27.06 -36.93 3.13
N VAL A 184 27.13 -37.18 4.44
CA VAL A 184 27.85 -36.34 5.41
C VAL A 184 29.34 -36.24 5.07
N GLU A 185 29.99 -37.34 4.73
CA GLU A 185 31.41 -37.32 4.35
C GLU A 185 31.63 -36.55 3.04
N GLU A 186 30.80 -36.78 2.01
CA GLU A 186 30.90 -36.03 0.75
C GLU A 186 30.57 -34.55 0.94
N TYR A 187 29.65 -34.18 1.83
CA TYR A 187 29.40 -32.79 2.20
C TYR A 187 30.62 -32.14 2.85
N LYS A 188 31.24 -32.79 3.84
CA LYS A 188 32.44 -32.26 4.51
C LYS A 188 33.59 -32.09 3.52
N LYS A 189 33.78 -33.03 2.60
CA LYS A 189 34.78 -32.97 1.54
C LYS A 189 34.50 -31.84 0.55
N MET A 190 33.26 -31.73 0.06
CA MET A 190 32.85 -30.65 -0.85
C MET A 190 33.04 -29.28 -0.21
N VAL A 191 32.65 -29.11 1.06
CA VAL A 191 32.94 -27.88 1.82
C VAL A 191 34.45 -27.63 1.85
N ALA A 192 35.26 -28.63 2.22
CA ALA A 192 36.72 -28.46 2.27
C ALA A 192 37.33 -28.05 0.92
N ASP A 193 36.84 -28.61 -0.17
CA ASP A 193 37.30 -28.31 -1.53
C ASP A 193 36.91 -26.87 -1.96
N GLU A 194 35.70 -26.40 -1.62
CA GLU A 194 35.21 -25.07 -2.00
C GLU A 194 35.79 -23.94 -1.15
N ILE A 195 35.90 -24.13 0.18
CA ILE A 195 36.35 -23.08 1.09
C ILE A 195 37.83 -23.18 1.47
N GLY A 196 38.51 -24.27 1.06
CA GLY A 196 39.92 -24.54 1.38
C GLY A 196 40.18 -24.85 2.85
N LYS A 197 39.15 -25.16 3.64
CA LYS A 197 39.21 -25.47 5.08
C LYS A 197 38.18 -26.54 5.45
N PRO A 198 38.48 -27.44 6.39
CA PRO A 198 37.51 -28.46 6.81
C PRO A 198 36.30 -27.84 7.50
N PHE A 199 35.17 -28.55 7.46
CA PHE A 199 33.96 -28.19 8.21
C PHE A 199 34.27 -28.08 9.72
N PRO A 200 33.84 -27.01 10.41
CA PRO A 200 34.19 -26.79 11.81
C PRO A 200 33.61 -27.87 12.71
N GLN A 201 34.48 -28.56 13.46
CA GLN A 201 34.08 -29.60 14.41
C GLN A 201 33.88 -29.07 15.83
N ASP A 202 34.46 -27.93 16.19
CA ASP A 202 34.26 -27.28 17.50
C ASP A 202 32.91 -26.54 17.53
N PRO A 203 31.96 -26.93 18.40
CA PRO A 203 30.67 -26.26 18.56
C PRO A 203 30.79 -24.77 18.89
N GLN A 204 31.85 -24.34 19.57
CA GLN A 204 32.05 -22.92 19.88
C GLN A 204 32.41 -22.12 18.62
N ASP A 205 33.27 -22.66 17.76
CA ASP A 205 33.58 -22.04 16.47
C ASP A 205 32.33 -21.99 15.59
N GLN A 206 31.49 -23.04 15.62
CA GLN A 206 30.20 -23.06 14.94
C GLN A 206 29.29 -21.93 15.45
N LEU A 207 29.15 -21.76 16.76
CA LEU A 207 28.27 -20.76 17.36
C LEU A 207 28.69 -19.33 16.96
N TRP A 208 29.98 -19.00 17.09
CA TRP A 208 30.49 -17.68 16.74
C TRP A 208 30.46 -17.41 15.23
N GLY A 209 30.67 -18.44 14.40
CA GLY A 209 30.48 -18.35 12.95
C GLY A 209 29.03 -18.01 12.60
N ALA A 210 28.06 -18.68 13.21
CA ALA A 210 26.63 -18.41 12.99
C ALA A 210 26.21 -17.01 13.48
N ILE A 211 26.68 -16.56 14.64
CA ILE A 211 26.44 -15.19 15.14
C ILE A 211 26.97 -14.15 14.14
N GLY A 212 28.20 -14.34 13.65
CA GLY A 212 28.82 -13.44 12.68
C GLY A 212 28.09 -13.43 11.34
N ALA A 213 27.64 -14.58 10.86
CA ALA A 213 26.84 -14.69 9.65
C ALA A 213 25.51 -13.92 9.76
N VAL A 214 24.81 -13.99 10.90
CA VAL A 214 23.57 -13.24 11.12
C VAL A 214 23.82 -11.73 11.05
N PHE A 215 24.84 -11.20 11.74
CA PHE A 215 25.16 -9.77 11.64
C PHE A 215 25.63 -9.37 10.24
N GLY A 216 26.42 -10.21 9.57
CA GLY A 216 26.82 -10.04 8.18
C GLY A 216 25.64 -9.99 7.21
N SER A 217 24.60 -10.79 7.45
CA SER A 217 23.39 -10.83 6.62
C SER A 217 22.61 -9.50 6.62
N TRP A 218 22.78 -8.66 7.64
CA TRP A 218 22.11 -7.36 7.71
C TRP A 218 22.51 -6.46 6.54
N MET A 219 23.76 -6.49 6.08
CA MET A 219 24.26 -5.63 5.00
C MET A 219 24.33 -6.32 3.64
N ASN A 220 23.73 -7.50 3.48
CA ASN A 220 23.72 -8.20 2.19
C ASN A 220 22.88 -7.43 1.14
N PRO A 221 23.11 -7.64 -0.17
CA PRO A 221 22.40 -6.92 -1.23
C PRO A 221 20.87 -7.06 -1.15
N ARG A 222 20.37 -8.28 -0.85
CA ARG A 222 18.94 -8.55 -0.73
C ARG A 222 18.28 -7.74 0.41
N ALA A 223 18.89 -7.69 1.59
CA ALA A 223 18.37 -6.96 2.74
C ALA A 223 18.42 -5.45 2.50
N ASN A 224 19.47 -4.93 1.84
CA ASN A 224 19.54 -3.53 1.45
C ASN A 224 18.38 -3.12 0.52
N VAL A 225 18.07 -3.96 -0.49
CA VAL A 225 16.95 -3.72 -1.40
C VAL A 225 15.62 -3.79 -0.65
N TYR A 226 15.39 -4.83 0.15
CA TYR A 226 14.15 -4.98 0.92
C TYR A 226 13.91 -3.80 1.87
N ARG A 227 14.95 -3.37 2.59
CA ARG A 227 14.88 -2.22 3.47
C ARG A 227 14.51 -0.94 2.74
N ARG A 228 15.06 -0.72 1.54
CA ARG A 228 14.71 0.43 0.69
C ARG A 228 13.25 0.38 0.22
N LEU A 229 12.75 -0.80 -0.15
CA LEU A 229 11.36 -0.97 -0.62
C LEU A 229 10.31 -0.82 0.49
N HIS A 230 10.72 -0.98 1.75
CA HIS A 230 9.83 -0.99 2.92
C HIS A 230 10.16 0.11 3.94
N ASP A 231 10.96 1.10 3.56
CA ASP A 231 11.34 2.25 4.40
C ASP A 231 11.94 1.86 5.76
N ILE A 232 12.80 0.84 5.77
CA ILE A 232 13.46 0.33 6.98
C ILE A 232 14.87 0.93 7.09
N PRO A 233 15.18 1.71 8.13
CA PRO A 233 16.50 2.27 8.34
C PRO A 233 17.59 1.21 8.55
N ALA A 234 18.79 1.46 7.99
CA ALA A 234 19.93 0.54 8.10
C ALA A 234 20.61 0.54 9.48
N ASP A 235 20.48 1.63 10.24
CA ASP A 235 21.03 1.81 11.59
C ASP A 235 20.30 0.98 12.66
N TRP A 236 19.14 0.41 12.34
CA TRP A 236 18.37 -0.41 13.29
C TRP A 236 19.06 -1.71 13.70
N GLY A 237 19.91 -2.27 12.83
CA GLY A 237 20.56 -3.57 13.04
C GLY A 237 19.60 -4.75 13.15
N THR A 238 20.16 -5.93 13.45
CA THR A 238 19.41 -7.17 13.70
C THR A 238 19.87 -7.83 15.00
N ALA A 239 18.96 -8.48 15.71
CA ALA A 239 19.28 -9.28 16.89
C ALA A 239 19.57 -10.74 16.50
N VAL A 240 20.25 -11.47 17.37
CA VAL A 240 20.52 -12.91 17.21
C VAL A 240 19.85 -13.67 18.34
N ASN A 241 18.98 -14.62 18.01
CA ASN A 241 18.31 -15.47 18.99
C ASN A 241 18.95 -16.85 18.96
N VAL A 242 19.53 -17.27 20.08
CA VAL A 242 20.09 -18.61 20.28
C VAL A 242 19.15 -19.37 21.18
N GLN A 243 18.63 -20.51 20.71
CA GLN A 243 17.58 -21.25 21.41
C GLN A 243 17.85 -22.76 21.38
N ALA A 244 17.60 -23.45 22.50
CA ALA A 244 17.71 -24.90 22.56
C ALA A 244 16.84 -25.57 21.48
N MET A 245 17.40 -26.57 20.79
CA MET A 245 16.68 -27.34 19.79
C MET A 245 15.60 -28.20 20.44
N VAL A 246 14.46 -28.26 19.76
CA VAL A 246 13.42 -29.27 19.93
C VAL A 246 13.16 -29.89 18.56
N PHE A 247 12.81 -31.18 18.54
CA PHE A 247 12.79 -31.97 17.32
C PHE A 247 11.39 -32.47 17.00
N GLY A 248 10.88 -32.09 15.83
CA GLY A 248 9.63 -32.60 15.27
C GLY A 248 9.80 -33.88 14.45
N ASN A 249 11.03 -34.38 14.31
CA ASN A 249 11.45 -35.46 13.41
C ASN A 249 12.05 -36.68 14.15
N MET A 250 11.58 -36.99 15.36
CA MET A 250 12.01 -38.16 16.14
C MET A 250 11.02 -39.34 16.10
N GLY A 251 10.08 -39.33 15.14
CA GLY A 251 9.04 -40.36 15.03
C GLY A 251 7.63 -39.80 14.83
N GLU A 252 6.65 -40.69 14.88
CA GLU A 252 5.23 -40.39 14.57
C GLU A 252 4.51 -39.60 15.67
N ASP A 253 5.06 -39.56 16.89
CA ASP A 253 4.57 -38.75 18.01
C ASP A 253 5.22 -37.36 18.08
N CYS A 254 5.96 -37.00 17.03
CA CYS A 254 6.63 -35.73 16.85
C CYS A 254 6.10 -35.01 15.60
N ALA A 255 6.01 -33.69 15.67
CA ALA A 255 5.53 -32.88 14.57
C ALA A 255 6.06 -31.45 14.63
N THR A 256 5.92 -30.73 13.53
CA THR A 256 6.17 -29.29 13.46
C THR A 256 5.09 -28.63 12.63
N GLY A 257 4.76 -27.38 12.92
CA GLY A 257 3.70 -26.70 12.19
C GLY A 257 3.73 -25.19 12.32
N VAL A 258 2.97 -24.57 11.43
CA VAL A 258 2.71 -23.13 11.39
C VAL A 258 1.21 -22.93 11.38
N CYS A 259 0.71 -22.06 12.27
CA CYS A 259 -0.71 -21.84 12.41
C CYS A 259 -1.05 -20.39 12.74
N PHE A 260 -2.29 -20.02 12.46
CA PHE A 260 -2.87 -18.71 12.69
C PHE A 260 -4.09 -18.87 13.59
N THR A 261 -4.22 -18.01 14.60
CA THR A 261 -5.33 -18.11 15.56
C THR A 261 -6.70 -17.83 14.93
N ARG A 262 -6.73 -17.18 13.77
CA ARG A 262 -7.88 -17.00 12.87
C ARG A 262 -7.40 -17.12 11.43
N ASP A 263 -8.30 -17.41 10.50
CA ASP A 263 -7.98 -17.52 9.07
C ASP A 263 -7.42 -16.19 8.52
N PRO A 264 -6.17 -16.14 8.03
CA PRO A 264 -5.53 -14.92 7.57
C PRO A 264 -6.08 -14.42 6.22
N SER A 265 -6.85 -15.23 5.50
CA SER A 265 -7.44 -14.90 4.20
C SER A 265 -8.87 -14.42 4.34
N THR A 266 -9.69 -15.12 5.13
CA THR A 266 -11.14 -14.85 5.27
C THR A 266 -11.48 -14.07 6.55
N GLY A 267 -10.62 -14.11 7.56
CA GLY A 267 -10.88 -13.55 8.88
C GLY A 267 -11.78 -14.40 9.78
N LEU A 268 -12.19 -15.59 9.34
CA LEU A 268 -12.97 -16.53 10.15
C LEU A 268 -12.23 -16.88 11.44
N ASN A 269 -12.94 -16.91 12.57
CA ASN A 269 -12.41 -17.32 13.87
C ASN A 269 -12.23 -18.84 14.00
N GLU A 270 -11.61 -19.45 13.00
CA GLU A 270 -11.27 -20.87 12.92
C GLU A 270 -9.76 -21.06 13.06
N PHE A 271 -9.34 -22.15 13.69
CA PHE A 271 -7.92 -22.43 13.87
C PHE A 271 -7.33 -22.93 12.55
N TYR A 272 -6.62 -22.04 11.85
CA TYR A 272 -6.08 -22.28 10.52
C TYR A 272 -4.58 -22.59 10.58
N GLY A 273 -4.10 -23.53 9.78
CA GLY A 273 -2.68 -23.82 9.72
C GLY A 273 -2.37 -25.18 9.13
N GLU A 274 -1.09 -25.48 9.10
CA GLU A 274 -0.54 -26.71 8.54
C GLU A 274 0.51 -27.31 9.46
N TYR A 275 0.63 -28.63 9.41
CA TYR A 275 1.62 -29.38 10.18
C TYR A 275 2.18 -30.57 9.38
N LEU A 276 3.35 -31.04 9.79
CA LEU A 276 3.96 -32.27 9.31
C LEU A 276 4.38 -33.14 10.50
N VAL A 277 4.03 -34.42 10.43
CA VAL A 277 4.52 -35.45 11.36
C VAL A 277 5.92 -35.90 10.93
N ASN A 278 6.77 -36.13 11.91
CA ASN A 278 8.13 -36.61 11.72
C ASN A 278 8.91 -35.70 10.73
N ALA A 279 8.99 -34.40 11.03
CA ALA A 279 9.54 -33.37 10.16
C ALA A 279 10.19 -32.21 10.94
N GLN A 280 11.03 -31.41 10.27
CA GLN A 280 11.52 -30.13 10.80
C GLN A 280 10.82 -28.95 10.10
N GLY A 281 10.88 -27.76 10.72
CA GLY A 281 10.16 -26.58 10.21
C GLY A 281 10.55 -26.20 8.77
N GLU A 282 11.76 -26.54 8.34
CA GLU A 282 12.22 -26.39 6.95
C GLU A 282 11.35 -27.17 5.97
N ASP A 283 10.96 -28.41 6.30
CA ASP A 283 10.17 -29.26 5.40
C ASP A 283 8.77 -28.68 5.15
N VAL A 284 8.22 -27.95 6.13
CA VAL A 284 6.94 -27.24 6.00
C VAL A 284 7.06 -26.04 5.06
N VAL A 285 8.19 -25.33 5.11
CA VAL A 285 8.42 -24.11 4.29
C VAL A 285 8.88 -24.46 2.87
N ALA A 286 9.70 -25.49 2.71
CA ALA A 286 10.26 -25.91 1.41
C ALA A 286 9.23 -26.57 0.50
N GLY A 287 8.10 -27.06 1.05
CA GLY A 287 7.03 -27.69 0.27
C GLY A 287 7.41 -29.03 -0.36
N ILE A 288 8.52 -29.64 0.07
CA ILE A 288 9.00 -30.95 -0.40
C ILE A 288 8.01 -32.05 0.00
N ARG A 289 7.40 -31.91 1.19
CA ARG A 289 6.32 -32.79 1.68
C ARG A 289 5.04 -31.99 1.74
N THR A 290 3.95 -32.57 1.24
CA THR A 290 2.62 -31.95 1.32
C THR A 290 2.20 -31.79 2.79
N PRO A 291 2.06 -30.54 3.28
CA PRO A 291 1.61 -30.30 4.64
C PRO A 291 0.18 -30.79 4.86
N ARG A 292 -0.13 -31.19 6.10
CA ARG A 292 -1.47 -31.62 6.50
C ARG A 292 -2.20 -30.49 7.22
N PRO A 293 -3.54 -30.41 7.13
CA PRO A 293 -4.34 -29.37 7.78
C PRO A 293 -4.28 -29.48 9.31
N LEU A 294 -4.22 -28.35 10.02
CA LEU A 294 -4.16 -28.34 11.48
C LEU A 294 -5.47 -28.83 12.13
N SER A 295 -6.62 -28.32 11.68
CA SER A 295 -7.95 -28.59 12.25
C SER A 295 -8.82 -29.41 11.30
N GLN A 296 -9.79 -30.13 11.86
CA GLN A 296 -10.70 -30.95 11.05
C GLN A 296 -11.57 -30.13 10.08
N ALA A 297 -11.87 -28.87 10.43
CA ALA A 297 -12.67 -27.97 9.59
C ALA A 297 -12.06 -27.70 8.21
N TYR A 298 -10.73 -27.76 8.09
CA TYR A 298 -10.01 -27.53 6.83
C TYR A 298 -9.53 -28.82 6.16
N ALA A 299 -9.81 -29.99 6.75
CA ALA A 299 -9.38 -31.26 6.19
C ALA A 299 -10.27 -31.71 5.03
N LYS A 300 -9.63 -32.10 3.92
CA LYS A 300 -10.31 -32.73 2.78
C LYS A 300 -10.49 -34.22 3.01
N GLU A 301 -11.35 -34.84 2.20
CA GLU A 301 -11.56 -36.29 2.22
C GLU A 301 -10.23 -37.04 2.01
N GLY A 302 -9.84 -37.86 2.99
CA GLY A 302 -8.58 -38.60 3.01
C GLY A 302 -7.42 -37.93 3.75
N GLU A 303 -7.54 -36.67 4.17
CA GLU A 303 -6.52 -35.98 4.97
C GLU A 303 -6.72 -36.21 6.48
N VAL A 304 -5.63 -36.33 7.23
CA VAL A 304 -5.65 -36.48 8.70
C VAL A 304 -5.20 -35.17 9.35
N SER A 305 -6.12 -34.51 10.05
CA SER A 305 -5.86 -33.29 10.81
C SER A 305 -4.99 -33.54 12.05
N MET A 306 -4.29 -32.51 12.55
CA MET A 306 -3.51 -32.64 13.79
C MET A 306 -4.42 -32.95 14.99
N GLU A 307 -5.63 -32.41 14.97
CA GLU A 307 -6.69 -32.70 15.94
C GLU A 307 -6.93 -34.21 16.12
N ASN A 308 -6.82 -34.99 15.06
CA ASN A 308 -6.96 -36.45 15.10
C ASN A 308 -5.62 -37.19 15.28
N ALA A 309 -4.55 -36.70 14.67
CA ALA A 309 -3.24 -37.36 14.72
C ALA A 309 -2.53 -37.21 16.08
N LEU A 310 -2.61 -36.02 16.68
CA LEU A 310 -1.92 -35.64 17.93
C LEU A 310 -2.89 -34.87 18.86
N PRO A 311 -3.96 -35.51 19.36
CA PRO A 311 -5.08 -34.82 20.03
C PRO A 311 -4.66 -34.07 21.31
N GLU A 312 -3.75 -34.62 22.11
CA GLU A 312 -3.30 -33.95 23.34
C GLU A 312 -2.47 -32.70 23.06
N ALA A 313 -1.55 -32.78 22.08
CA ALA A 313 -0.75 -31.63 21.66
C ALA A 313 -1.62 -30.55 20.99
N TYR A 314 -2.62 -30.95 20.19
CA TYR A 314 -3.59 -30.03 19.59
C TYR A 314 -4.41 -29.29 20.67
N LYS A 315 -4.86 -30.01 21.71
CA LYS A 315 -5.60 -29.41 22.84
C LYS A 315 -4.75 -28.42 23.63
N GLU A 316 -3.47 -28.70 23.82
CA GLU A 316 -2.54 -27.75 24.43
C GLU A 316 -2.35 -26.51 23.54
N LEU A 317 -2.14 -26.72 22.23
CA LEU A 317 -1.97 -25.65 21.25
C LEU A 317 -3.21 -24.75 21.15
N HIS A 318 -4.42 -25.32 21.27
CA HIS A 318 -5.67 -24.55 21.33
C HIS A 318 -5.74 -23.64 22.58
N LYS A 319 -5.24 -24.10 23.73
CA LYS A 319 -5.15 -23.23 24.92
C LYS A 319 -4.15 -22.09 24.68
N VAL A 320 -3.03 -22.39 24.03
CA VAL A 320 -2.04 -21.37 23.65
C VAL A 320 -2.65 -20.32 22.72
N ARG A 321 -3.44 -20.73 21.71
CA ARG A 321 -4.24 -19.84 20.84
C ARG A 321 -5.03 -18.82 21.65
N GLU A 322 -5.83 -19.29 22.62
CA GLU A 322 -6.67 -18.41 23.44
C GLU A 322 -5.86 -17.45 24.33
N ILE A 323 -4.77 -17.93 24.93
CA ILE A 323 -3.88 -17.11 25.77
C ILE A 323 -3.25 -16.01 24.93
N LEU A 324 -2.72 -16.36 23.76
CA LEU A 324 -2.07 -15.43 22.86
C LEU A 324 -3.02 -14.37 22.32
N GLU A 325 -4.22 -14.74 21.87
CA GLU A 325 -5.21 -13.74 21.43
C GLU A 325 -5.63 -12.83 22.57
N LYS A 326 -5.86 -13.34 23.79
CA LYS A 326 -6.23 -12.51 24.94
C LYS A 326 -5.12 -11.54 25.35
N HIS A 327 -3.88 -12.00 25.29
CA HIS A 327 -2.69 -11.26 25.72
C HIS A 327 -2.30 -10.17 24.72
N TYR A 328 -2.08 -10.55 23.47
CA TYR A 328 -1.71 -9.60 22.40
C TYR A 328 -2.91 -8.83 21.85
N LYS A 329 -4.13 -9.27 22.24
CA LYS A 329 -5.41 -8.75 21.79
C LYS A 329 -5.61 -8.83 20.28
N ASP A 330 -4.82 -9.58 19.52
CA ASP A 330 -4.82 -9.60 18.05
C ASP A 330 -4.58 -11.03 17.54
N MET A 331 -4.95 -11.30 16.28
CA MET A 331 -4.69 -12.59 15.64
C MET A 331 -3.18 -12.83 15.54
N GLN A 332 -2.75 -14.02 15.97
CA GLN A 332 -1.35 -14.41 16.00
C GLN A 332 -1.03 -15.46 14.92
N ASP A 333 0.15 -15.29 14.31
CA ASP A 333 0.88 -16.30 13.54
C ASP A 333 1.88 -16.98 14.49
N ILE A 334 1.84 -18.32 14.51
CA ILE A 334 2.45 -19.18 15.52
C ILE A 334 3.26 -20.27 14.84
N GLU A 335 4.52 -20.42 15.25
CA GLU A 335 5.36 -21.58 14.91
C GLU A 335 5.52 -22.47 16.14
N PHE A 336 5.30 -23.78 15.98
CA PHE A 336 5.38 -24.74 17.07
C PHE A 336 6.04 -26.06 16.66
N THR A 337 6.54 -26.78 17.64
CA THR A 337 7.05 -28.15 17.50
C THR A 337 6.48 -29.02 18.62
N VAL A 338 6.09 -30.24 18.26
CA VAL A 338 5.72 -31.30 19.19
C VAL A 338 6.87 -32.30 19.19
N GLN A 339 7.46 -32.52 20.36
CA GLN A 339 8.49 -33.54 20.54
C GLN A 339 7.96 -34.55 21.55
N GLN A 340 7.72 -35.78 21.09
CA GLN A 340 7.20 -36.89 21.91
C GLN A 340 5.94 -36.48 22.69
N ASN A 341 4.92 -36.02 21.96
CA ASN A 341 3.66 -35.46 22.48
C ASN A 341 3.75 -34.19 23.34
N LYS A 342 4.94 -33.61 23.54
CA LYS A 342 5.10 -32.35 24.29
C LYS A 342 5.18 -31.16 23.34
N LEU A 343 4.28 -30.18 23.52
CA LEU A 343 4.25 -28.95 22.74
C LEU A 343 5.36 -27.97 23.17
N TYR A 344 5.96 -27.33 22.17
CA TYR A 344 6.89 -26.22 22.35
C TYR A 344 6.55 -25.06 21.40
N MET A 345 6.55 -23.84 21.93
CA MET A 345 6.30 -22.62 21.17
C MET A 345 7.63 -22.01 20.71
N LEU A 346 7.81 -21.91 19.39
CA LEU A 346 9.06 -21.41 18.79
C LEU A 346 8.97 -19.94 18.41
N GLN A 347 7.79 -19.47 18.04
CA GLN A 347 7.58 -18.09 17.63
C GLN A 347 6.11 -17.71 17.73
N THR A 348 5.86 -16.45 18.03
CA THR A 348 4.58 -15.81 17.76
C THR A 348 4.80 -14.40 17.22
N ARG A 349 3.86 -13.89 16.44
CA ARG A 349 3.78 -12.50 15.97
C ARG A 349 2.35 -12.18 15.53
N SER A 350 2.01 -10.89 15.45
CA SER A 350 0.78 -10.48 14.76
C SER A 350 0.76 -11.03 13.34
N GLY A 351 -0.28 -11.82 13.03
CA GLY A 351 -0.36 -12.50 11.75
C GLY A 351 -0.63 -11.53 10.61
N LYS A 352 0.13 -11.67 9.52
CA LYS A 352 -0.18 -11.00 8.25
C LYS A 352 -1.50 -11.55 7.71
N ARG A 353 -2.33 -10.69 7.13
CA ARG A 353 -3.69 -11.03 6.74
C ARG A 353 -4.16 -10.16 5.58
N SER A 354 -5.19 -10.63 4.86
CA SER A 354 -5.84 -9.88 3.80
C SER A 354 -6.56 -8.64 4.34
N ALA A 355 -6.91 -7.68 3.46
CA ALA A 355 -7.72 -6.53 3.85
C ALA A 355 -9.08 -6.96 4.45
N ALA A 356 -9.72 -7.95 3.82
CA ALA A 356 -11.00 -8.51 4.27
C ALA A 356 -10.87 -9.18 5.65
N ALA A 357 -9.82 -9.99 5.84
CA ALA A 357 -9.56 -10.64 7.12
C ALA A 357 -9.23 -9.62 8.22
N SER A 358 -8.45 -8.58 7.92
CA SER A 358 -8.11 -7.52 8.88
C SER A 358 -9.36 -6.82 9.41
N LEU A 359 -10.24 -6.44 8.48
CA LEU A 359 -11.51 -5.78 8.78
C LEU A 359 -12.41 -6.67 9.66
N ARG A 360 -12.64 -7.92 9.24
CA ARG A 360 -13.48 -8.87 9.98
C ARG A 360 -12.95 -9.12 11.38
N ILE A 361 -11.65 -9.44 11.50
CA ILE A 361 -11.02 -9.73 12.79
C ILE A 361 -11.14 -8.53 13.74
N ALA A 362 -10.90 -7.30 13.25
CA ALA A 362 -11.00 -6.10 14.07
C ALA A 362 -12.43 -5.86 14.59
N VAL A 363 -13.44 -6.03 13.74
CA VAL A 363 -14.85 -5.88 14.11
C VAL A 363 -15.30 -6.98 15.07
N GLU A 364 -14.96 -8.23 14.77
CA GLU A 364 -15.32 -9.39 15.59
C GLU A 364 -14.70 -9.31 16.99
N MET A 365 -13.39 -9.00 17.09
CA MET A 365 -12.73 -8.81 18.40
C MET A 365 -13.31 -7.66 19.22
N ALA A 366 -13.77 -6.59 18.56
CA ALA A 366 -14.45 -5.49 19.26
C ALA A 366 -15.84 -5.91 19.76
N ASN A 367 -16.58 -6.68 18.97
CA ASN A 367 -17.88 -7.22 19.35
C ASN A 367 -17.77 -8.26 20.48
N GLU A 368 -16.70 -9.06 20.48
CA GLU A 368 -16.32 -9.99 21.56
C GLU A 368 -15.89 -9.27 22.86
N GLY A 369 -15.64 -7.95 22.80
CA GLY A 369 -15.14 -7.15 23.92
C GLY A 369 -13.65 -7.37 24.23
N LEU A 370 -12.89 -8.01 23.33
CA LEU A 370 -11.45 -8.20 23.48
C LEU A 370 -10.68 -6.88 23.27
N ILE A 371 -11.18 -6.04 22.37
CA ILE A 371 -10.67 -4.70 22.10
C ILE A 371 -11.80 -3.67 22.10
N ASP A 372 -11.46 -2.40 22.26
CA ASP A 372 -12.44 -1.32 22.06
C ASP A 372 -12.51 -0.92 20.57
N LYS A 373 -13.52 -0.09 20.24
CA LYS A 373 -13.76 0.39 18.88
C LYS A 373 -12.60 1.21 18.33
N ASN A 374 -11.93 2.00 19.17
CA ASN A 374 -10.78 2.82 18.75
C ASN A 374 -9.62 1.93 18.34
N THR A 375 -9.34 0.87 19.12
CA THR A 375 -8.32 -0.13 18.82
C THR A 375 -8.65 -0.87 17.52
N ALA A 376 -9.93 -1.20 17.28
CA ALA A 376 -10.36 -1.80 16.01
C ALA A 376 -10.10 -0.87 14.81
N ILE A 377 -10.43 0.42 14.93
CA ILE A 377 -10.14 1.45 13.92
C ILE A 377 -8.64 1.54 13.64
N MET A 378 -7.79 1.58 14.68
CA MET A 378 -6.33 1.72 14.54
C MET A 378 -5.64 0.51 13.90
N ARG A 379 -6.28 -0.66 13.87
CA ARG A 379 -5.68 -1.90 13.34
C ARG A 379 -5.82 -2.10 11.85
N VAL A 380 -6.81 -1.45 11.24
CA VAL A 380 -7.06 -1.60 9.80
C VAL A 380 -6.21 -0.57 9.07
N ASN A 381 -5.31 -1.03 8.20
CA ASN A 381 -4.52 -0.14 7.35
C ASN A 381 -5.47 0.54 6.32
N PRO A 382 -5.59 1.89 6.29
CA PRO A 382 -6.47 2.56 5.34
C PRO A 382 -6.17 2.25 3.89
N ALA A 383 -4.89 2.13 3.51
CA ALA A 383 -4.51 1.83 2.13
C ALA A 383 -4.99 0.43 1.67
N ALA A 384 -5.18 -0.49 2.62
CA ALA A 384 -5.67 -1.83 2.31
C ALA A 384 -7.17 -1.84 1.95
N LEU A 385 -7.95 -0.81 2.37
CA LEU A 385 -9.38 -0.72 2.02
C LEU A 385 -9.60 -0.54 0.52
N ASP A 386 -8.63 0.05 -0.20
CA ASP A 386 -8.72 0.23 -1.65
C ASP A 386 -8.90 -1.12 -2.37
N GLN A 387 -8.27 -2.18 -1.86
CA GLN A 387 -8.43 -3.55 -2.38
C GLN A 387 -9.87 -4.09 -2.26
N LEU A 388 -10.66 -3.55 -1.33
CA LEU A 388 -12.04 -3.97 -1.08
C LEU A 388 -13.05 -3.13 -1.88
N LEU A 389 -12.60 -2.10 -2.60
CA LEU A 389 -13.47 -1.15 -3.29
C LEU A 389 -13.57 -1.40 -4.80
N HIS A 390 -12.66 -2.20 -5.35
CA HIS A 390 -12.60 -2.51 -6.77
C HIS A 390 -12.85 -4.00 -7.05
N PRO A 391 -13.37 -4.37 -8.22
CA PRO A 391 -13.39 -5.76 -8.67
C PRO A 391 -11.97 -6.35 -8.68
N THR A 392 -11.85 -7.60 -8.24
CA THR A 392 -10.57 -8.34 -8.24
C THR A 392 -10.67 -9.61 -9.07
N LEU A 393 -9.54 -10.09 -9.61
CA LEU A 393 -9.50 -11.36 -10.32
C LEU A 393 -9.84 -12.52 -9.38
N ASP A 394 -10.69 -13.45 -9.83
CA ASP A 394 -10.96 -14.71 -9.13
C ASP A 394 -9.65 -15.50 -9.02
N PRO A 395 -9.14 -15.80 -7.81
CA PRO A 395 -7.89 -16.52 -7.63
C PRO A 395 -7.88 -17.90 -8.29
N LYS A 396 -9.06 -18.50 -8.52
CA LYS A 396 -9.24 -19.81 -9.16
C LYS A 396 -9.39 -19.72 -10.68
N ALA A 397 -9.42 -18.53 -11.28
CA ALA A 397 -9.52 -18.38 -12.72
C ALA A 397 -8.21 -18.75 -13.43
N ASP A 398 -8.32 -19.29 -14.64
CA ASP A 398 -7.16 -19.46 -15.53
C ASP A 398 -6.65 -18.09 -15.99
N LYS A 399 -5.32 -17.90 -15.97
CA LYS A 399 -4.68 -16.60 -16.23
C LYS A 399 -3.50 -16.80 -17.18
N LYS A 400 -3.55 -16.11 -18.33
CA LYS A 400 -2.45 -16.09 -19.31
C LYS A 400 -1.78 -14.74 -19.31
N LEU A 401 -0.68 -14.60 -18.56
CA LEU A 401 0.06 -13.35 -18.46
C LEU A 401 0.57 -12.93 -19.85
N PHE A 402 0.22 -11.72 -20.26
CA PHE A 402 0.63 -11.11 -21.52
C PHE A 402 1.82 -10.16 -21.31
N SER A 403 1.74 -9.28 -20.31
CA SER A 403 2.84 -8.36 -19.95
C SER A 403 2.63 -7.76 -18.56
N ARG A 404 3.56 -6.88 -18.13
CA ARG A 404 3.49 -6.15 -16.86
C ARG A 404 3.89 -4.68 -17.04
N GLY A 405 3.23 -3.80 -16.31
CA GLY A 405 3.56 -2.38 -16.17
C GLY A 405 3.46 -1.92 -14.72
N LEU A 406 3.24 -0.64 -14.51
CA LEU A 406 3.05 -0.04 -13.19
C LEU A 406 1.57 -0.13 -12.77
N PRO A 407 1.28 -0.50 -11.51
CA PRO A 407 -0.08 -0.55 -10.96
C PRO A 407 -0.63 0.87 -10.72
N ALA A 408 -1.04 1.54 -11.79
CA ALA A 408 -1.35 2.96 -11.76
C ALA A 408 -2.67 3.29 -11.06
N SER A 409 -3.71 2.48 -11.28
CA SER A 409 -5.00 2.62 -10.63
C SER A 409 -5.57 1.23 -10.32
N PRO A 410 -5.92 0.92 -9.07
CA PRO A 410 -6.27 -0.43 -8.64
C PRO A 410 -7.58 -0.96 -9.24
N GLY A 411 -7.76 -2.28 -9.10
CA GLY A 411 -8.91 -3.02 -9.61
C GLY A 411 -8.59 -3.86 -10.84
N ALA A 412 -9.53 -4.70 -11.24
CA ALA A 412 -9.45 -5.54 -12.43
C ALA A 412 -10.55 -5.20 -13.43
N ALA A 413 -10.22 -5.23 -14.71
CA ALA A 413 -11.19 -5.05 -15.80
C ALA A 413 -10.85 -5.89 -17.02
N SER A 414 -11.86 -6.59 -17.56
CA SER A 414 -11.78 -7.26 -18.85
C SER A 414 -12.58 -6.51 -19.91
N GLY A 415 -12.06 -6.46 -21.14
CA GLY A 415 -12.76 -5.84 -22.26
C GLY A 415 -12.02 -5.99 -23.58
N ALA A 416 -12.75 -5.70 -24.66
CA ALA A 416 -12.19 -5.67 -26.01
C ALA A 416 -11.18 -4.53 -26.16
N VAL A 417 -10.02 -4.83 -26.76
CA VAL A 417 -8.98 -3.84 -27.05
C VAL A 417 -9.49 -2.82 -28.06
N VAL A 418 -9.34 -1.54 -27.72
CA VAL A 418 -9.59 -0.40 -28.60
C VAL A 418 -8.40 0.56 -28.54
N PHE A 419 -8.05 1.19 -29.67
CA PHE A 419 -6.85 2.02 -29.79
C PHE A 419 -7.14 3.52 -29.92
N SER A 420 -8.42 3.91 -30.00
CA SER A 420 -8.88 5.30 -30.00
C SER A 420 -9.98 5.53 -28.97
N ALA A 421 -10.04 6.75 -28.44
CA ALA A 421 -11.06 7.15 -27.48
C ALA A 421 -12.47 7.15 -28.09
N ASP A 422 -12.62 7.56 -29.35
CA ASP A 422 -13.90 7.53 -30.07
C ASP A 422 -14.45 6.12 -30.25
N GLU A 423 -13.57 5.15 -30.55
CA GLU A 423 -13.98 3.75 -30.68
C GLU A 423 -14.39 3.19 -29.31
N ALA A 424 -13.66 3.56 -28.25
CA ALA A 424 -14.01 3.17 -26.89
C ALA A 424 -15.41 3.66 -26.50
N GLU A 425 -15.72 4.93 -26.78
CA GLU A 425 -17.05 5.50 -26.52
C GLU A 425 -18.14 4.85 -27.38
N MET A 426 -17.93 4.74 -28.69
CA MET A 426 -18.92 4.18 -29.61
C MET A 426 -19.30 2.75 -29.22
N ARG A 427 -18.31 1.92 -28.86
CA ARG A 427 -18.55 0.54 -28.43
C ARG A 427 -19.18 0.46 -27.03
N ALA A 428 -18.74 1.30 -26.10
CA ALA A 428 -19.34 1.37 -24.77
C ALA A 428 -20.82 1.80 -24.82
N GLN A 429 -21.19 2.74 -25.70
CA GLN A 429 -22.58 3.15 -25.92
C GLN A 429 -23.46 2.01 -26.47
N LYS A 430 -22.85 1.03 -27.15
CA LYS A 430 -23.52 -0.22 -27.59
C LYS A 430 -23.57 -1.28 -26.49
N GLY A 431 -23.04 -1.01 -25.30
CA GLY A 431 -23.00 -1.93 -24.17
C GLY A 431 -21.80 -2.87 -24.13
N GLU A 432 -20.79 -2.67 -24.99
CA GLU A 432 -19.58 -3.49 -24.99
C GLU A 432 -18.59 -3.03 -23.90
N ALA A 433 -17.98 -3.99 -23.19
CA ALA A 433 -16.86 -3.71 -22.29
C ALA A 433 -15.56 -3.57 -23.10
N VAL A 434 -14.88 -2.43 -22.98
CA VAL A 434 -13.65 -2.13 -23.74
C VAL A 434 -12.48 -1.78 -22.83
N VAL A 435 -11.26 -2.04 -23.28
CA VAL A 435 -10.01 -1.60 -22.65
C VAL A 435 -9.30 -0.66 -23.62
N LEU A 436 -9.13 0.59 -23.20
CA LEU A 436 -8.46 1.62 -24.01
C LEU A 436 -6.94 1.42 -23.91
N VAL A 437 -6.31 1.11 -25.04
CA VAL A 437 -4.87 0.92 -25.16
C VAL A 437 -4.25 2.08 -25.91
N ARG A 438 -3.33 2.80 -25.26
CA ARG A 438 -2.63 3.94 -25.85
C ARG A 438 -1.13 3.86 -25.59
N ILE A 439 -0.31 4.58 -26.37
CA ILE A 439 1.09 4.80 -25.99
C ILE A 439 1.13 5.69 -24.75
N GLU A 440 0.40 6.81 -24.81
CA GLU A 440 0.12 7.74 -23.73
C GLU A 440 -1.28 8.35 -23.97
N THR A 441 -1.94 8.85 -22.92
CA THR A 441 -3.25 9.50 -23.03
C THR A 441 -3.11 11.01 -22.94
N SER A 442 -3.95 11.76 -23.66
CA SER A 442 -4.09 13.22 -23.55
C SER A 442 -5.47 13.62 -22.96
N PRO A 443 -5.70 14.90 -22.64
CA PRO A 443 -7.03 15.39 -22.24
C PRO A 443 -8.14 15.11 -23.26
N GLU A 444 -7.79 14.95 -24.54
CA GLU A 444 -8.73 14.61 -25.61
C GLU A 444 -9.19 13.14 -25.54
N ASP A 445 -8.47 12.27 -24.83
CA ASP A 445 -8.85 10.86 -24.66
C ASP A 445 -9.87 10.66 -23.52
N ILE A 446 -10.27 11.71 -22.79
CA ILE A 446 -11.08 11.62 -21.55
C ILE A 446 -12.42 10.91 -21.77
N HIS A 447 -13.13 11.17 -22.86
CA HIS A 447 -14.41 10.51 -23.14
C HIS A 447 -14.24 9.00 -23.30
N GLY A 448 -13.20 8.59 -24.04
CA GLY A 448 -12.86 7.19 -24.22
C GLY A 448 -12.36 6.52 -22.94
N MET A 449 -11.56 7.23 -22.13
CA MET A 449 -11.10 6.75 -20.83
C MET A 449 -12.26 6.52 -19.86
N HIS A 450 -13.23 7.43 -19.85
CA HIS A 450 -14.43 7.31 -19.03
C HIS A 450 -15.34 6.16 -19.51
N ALA A 451 -15.45 5.97 -20.83
CA ALA A 451 -16.20 4.89 -21.45
C ALA A 451 -15.57 3.51 -21.19
N ALA A 452 -14.24 3.43 -21.19
CA ALA A 452 -13.51 2.18 -21.01
C ALA A 452 -13.69 1.55 -19.62
N LYS A 453 -13.60 0.22 -19.55
CA LYS A 453 -13.60 -0.54 -18.30
C LYS A 453 -12.21 -0.58 -17.66
N GLY A 454 -11.16 -0.51 -18.45
CA GLY A 454 -9.78 -0.37 -18.00
C GLY A 454 -8.92 0.38 -19.01
N ILE A 455 -7.77 0.85 -18.56
CA ILE A 455 -6.84 1.67 -19.36
C ILE A 455 -5.45 1.04 -19.31
N LEU A 456 -4.81 0.91 -20.48
CA LEU A 456 -3.45 0.41 -20.61
C LEU A 456 -2.61 1.43 -21.38
N THR A 457 -1.50 1.86 -20.78
CA THR A 457 -0.52 2.71 -21.47
C THR A 457 0.87 2.08 -21.50
N THR A 458 1.56 2.20 -22.62
CA THR A 458 2.94 1.68 -22.76
C THR A 458 3.97 2.63 -22.18
N ARG A 459 3.64 3.92 -22.07
CA ARG A 459 4.44 4.97 -21.42
C ARG A 459 3.63 5.65 -20.30
N GLY A 460 4.32 6.42 -19.47
CA GLY A 460 3.72 7.14 -18.34
C GLY A 460 3.97 6.45 -16.99
N GLY A 461 4.21 7.27 -15.97
CA GLY A 461 4.42 6.82 -14.59
C GLY A 461 3.14 6.80 -13.75
N MET A 462 3.30 6.56 -12.46
CA MET A 462 2.21 6.58 -11.47
C MET A 462 1.48 7.92 -11.40
N THR A 463 2.07 9.03 -11.87
CA THR A 463 1.51 10.39 -11.87
C THR A 463 1.10 10.88 -13.25
N SER A 464 1.17 10.03 -14.28
CA SER A 464 0.80 10.39 -15.66
C SER A 464 -0.68 10.75 -15.79
N HIS A 465 -1.04 11.45 -16.86
CA HIS A 465 -2.44 11.78 -17.19
C HIS A 465 -3.36 10.54 -17.07
N ALA A 466 -2.95 9.42 -17.68
CA ALA A 466 -3.67 8.15 -17.59
C ALA A 466 -3.90 7.70 -16.14
N ALA A 467 -2.83 7.69 -15.33
CA ALA A 467 -2.88 7.23 -13.95
C ALA A 467 -3.76 8.12 -13.06
N VAL A 468 -3.66 9.45 -13.22
CA VAL A 468 -4.41 10.42 -12.41
C VAL A 468 -5.89 10.38 -12.74
N VAL A 469 -6.23 10.42 -14.04
CA VAL A 469 -7.63 10.38 -14.50
C VAL A 469 -8.26 9.02 -14.16
N ALA A 470 -7.55 7.91 -14.39
CA ALA A 470 -8.05 6.59 -14.06
C ALA A 470 -8.31 6.41 -12.55
N ARG A 471 -7.41 6.89 -11.67
CA ARG A 471 -7.64 6.89 -10.22
C ARG A 471 -8.78 7.80 -9.80
N GLY A 472 -8.94 8.94 -10.45
CA GLY A 472 -10.07 9.84 -10.26
C GLY A 472 -11.40 9.13 -10.52
N MET A 473 -11.46 8.37 -11.61
CA MET A 473 -12.64 7.65 -12.08
C MET A 473 -12.81 6.24 -11.44
N GLY A 474 -11.85 5.76 -10.66
CA GLY A 474 -11.81 4.38 -10.15
C GLY A 474 -11.76 3.34 -11.25
N ARG A 475 -11.06 3.62 -12.34
CA ARG A 475 -10.85 2.68 -13.45
C ARG A 475 -9.51 1.96 -13.28
N PRO A 476 -9.48 0.63 -13.40
CA PRO A 476 -8.24 -0.13 -13.45
C PRO A 476 -7.29 0.42 -14.51
N CYS A 477 -6.07 0.77 -14.11
CA CYS A 477 -5.06 1.28 -15.03
C CYS A 477 -3.71 0.64 -14.78
N VAL A 478 -3.13 0.13 -15.86
CA VAL A 478 -1.72 -0.27 -15.92
C VAL A 478 -1.00 0.77 -16.79
N ALA A 479 -0.07 1.51 -16.20
CA ALA A 479 0.69 2.53 -16.91
C ALA A 479 2.15 2.13 -17.12
N GLY A 480 2.80 2.68 -18.15
CA GLY A 480 4.23 2.42 -18.37
C GLY A 480 4.56 0.95 -18.62
N ALA A 481 3.67 0.20 -19.28
CA ALA A 481 3.90 -1.17 -19.68
C ALA A 481 4.89 -1.24 -20.86
N GLY A 482 6.15 -0.87 -20.62
CA GLY A 482 7.19 -0.76 -21.65
C GLY A 482 7.54 -2.07 -22.37
N GLY A 483 7.11 -3.21 -21.82
CA GLY A 483 7.19 -4.52 -22.49
C GLY A 483 6.12 -4.74 -23.59
N ILE A 484 5.24 -3.76 -23.83
CA ILE A 484 4.19 -3.81 -24.86
C ILE A 484 4.53 -2.79 -25.96
N SER A 485 4.51 -3.25 -27.21
CA SER A 485 4.57 -2.38 -28.39
C SER A 485 3.16 -2.21 -28.97
N VAL A 486 2.76 -0.98 -29.28
CA VAL A 486 1.46 -0.65 -29.90
C VAL A 486 1.69 -0.15 -31.31
N ASP A 487 0.98 -0.72 -32.28
CA ASP A 487 0.94 -0.26 -33.68
C ASP A 487 -0.48 0.20 -34.01
N TYR A 488 -0.65 1.52 -34.15
CA TYR A 488 -1.94 2.13 -34.48
C TYR A 488 -2.40 1.86 -35.92
N GLY A 489 -1.47 1.71 -36.87
CA GLY A 489 -1.80 1.46 -38.27
C GLY A 489 -2.30 0.04 -38.49
N ALA A 490 -1.69 -0.94 -37.81
CA ALA A 490 -2.13 -2.32 -37.81
C ALA A 490 -3.23 -2.61 -36.77
N GLN A 491 -3.51 -1.67 -35.85
CA GLN A 491 -4.37 -1.85 -34.68
C GLN A 491 -4.03 -3.12 -33.88
N THR A 492 -2.77 -3.22 -33.48
CA THR A 492 -2.26 -4.37 -32.72
C THR A 492 -1.42 -3.95 -31.50
N LEU A 493 -1.40 -4.82 -30.49
CA LEU A 493 -0.43 -4.76 -29.39
C LEU A 493 0.37 -6.06 -29.31
N SER A 494 1.67 -5.97 -29.05
CA SER A 494 2.58 -7.11 -29.03
C SER A 494 3.47 -7.12 -27.79
N ALA A 495 3.62 -8.28 -27.15
CA ALA A 495 4.52 -8.51 -26.03
C ALA A 495 5.00 -9.98 -26.03
N GLY A 496 6.29 -10.22 -25.76
CA GLY A 496 6.83 -11.57 -25.58
C GLY A 496 6.59 -12.55 -26.75
N GLY A 497 6.46 -12.05 -27.98
CA GLY A 497 6.16 -12.86 -29.17
C GLY A 497 4.67 -13.16 -29.40
N VAL A 498 3.77 -12.68 -28.53
CA VAL A 498 2.31 -12.76 -28.70
C VAL A 498 1.79 -11.42 -29.23
N THR A 499 0.90 -11.46 -30.23
CA THR A 499 0.26 -10.27 -30.82
C THR A 499 -1.25 -10.38 -30.67
N LEU A 500 -1.85 -9.33 -30.11
CA LEU A 500 -3.29 -9.19 -29.94
C LEU A 500 -3.82 -8.05 -30.83
N ARG A 501 -5.05 -8.17 -31.31
CA ARG A 501 -5.66 -7.23 -32.27
C ARG A 501 -6.82 -6.44 -31.65
N ALA A 502 -7.21 -5.34 -32.30
CA ALA A 502 -8.43 -4.63 -31.94
C ALA A 502 -9.64 -5.57 -31.89
N GLY A 503 -10.46 -5.43 -30.85
CA GLY A 503 -11.61 -6.28 -30.59
C GLY A 503 -11.32 -7.55 -29.79
N GLU A 504 -10.07 -8.01 -29.71
CA GLU A 504 -9.72 -9.15 -28.85
C GLU A 504 -9.79 -8.75 -27.37
N ILE A 505 -10.14 -9.70 -26.50
CA ILE A 505 -10.31 -9.41 -25.08
C ILE A 505 -8.98 -9.48 -24.36
N ILE A 506 -8.70 -8.46 -23.55
CA ILE A 506 -7.65 -8.48 -22.54
C ILE A 506 -8.25 -8.24 -21.16
N THR A 507 -7.49 -8.59 -20.14
CA THR A 507 -7.78 -8.22 -18.75
C THR A 507 -6.61 -7.45 -18.18
N VAL A 508 -6.89 -6.29 -17.58
CA VAL A 508 -5.91 -5.47 -16.85
C VAL A 508 -6.15 -5.60 -15.36
N ASP A 509 -5.08 -5.90 -14.61
CA ASP A 509 -5.04 -5.84 -13.15
C ASP A 509 -4.20 -4.64 -12.73
N GLY A 510 -4.89 -3.55 -12.43
CA GLY A 510 -4.28 -2.30 -12.02
C GLY A 510 -3.75 -2.30 -10.58
N ALA A 511 -4.02 -3.35 -9.78
CA ALA A 511 -3.44 -3.51 -8.45
C ALA A 511 -2.05 -4.14 -8.48
N THR A 512 -1.83 -5.12 -9.38
CA THR A 512 -0.52 -5.81 -9.53
C THR A 512 0.30 -5.29 -10.72
N GLY A 513 -0.30 -4.47 -11.58
CA GLY A 513 0.31 -3.97 -12.81
C GLY A 513 0.35 -5.03 -13.92
N GLU A 514 -0.41 -6.12 -13.80
CA GLU A 514 -0.36 -7.25 -14.72
C GLU A 514 -1.41 -7.12 -15.83
N VAL A 515 -1.06 -7.55 -17.03
CA VAL A 515 -1.96 -7.59 -18.19
C VAL A 515 -2.05 -9.03 -18.66
N TYR A 516 -3.27 -9.52 -18.85
CA TYR A 516 -3.58 -10.89 -19.24
C TYR A 516 -4.25 -10.94 -20.61
N ALA A 517 -3.91 -11.96 -21.41
CA ALA A 517 -4.59 -12.25 -22.66
C ALA A 517 -5.90 -13.01 -22.39
N GLY A 518 -7.02 -12.52 -22.93
CA GLY A 518 -8.35 -13.07 -22.71
C GLY A 518 -9.10 -12.47 -21.51
N ALA A 519 -10.36 -12.89 -21.36
CA ALA A 519 -11.19 -12.55 -20.21
C ALA A 519 -10.79 -13.40 -19.01
N VAL A 520 -10.52 -12.76 -17.87
CA VAL A 520 -10.32 -13.45 -16.59
C VAL A 520 -11.54 -13.19 -15.73
N LYS A 521 -12.06 -14.23 -15.08
CA LYS A 521 -13.23 -14.12 -14.21
C LYS A 521 -12.91 -13.19 -13.02
N MET A 522 -13.84 -12.29 -12.71
CA MET A 522 -13.71 -11.30 -11.62
C MET A 522 -14.72 -11.59 -10.51
N ILE A 523 -14.43 -11.07 -9.32
CA ILE A 523 -15.29 -11.08 -8.14
C ILE A 523 -15.61 -9.62 -7.80
N GLU A 524 -16.91 -9.30 -7.71
CA GLU A 524 -17.38 -7.98 -7.28
C GLU A 524 -17.21 -7.80 -5.77
N PRO A 525 -16.78 -6.61 -5.31
CA PRO A 525 -16.61 -6.34 -3.90
C PRO A 525 -17.97 -6.28 -3.17
N GLN A 526 -18.10 -7.01 -2.06
CA GLN A 526 -19.24 -6.87 -1.16
C GLN A 526 -18.93 -5.85 -0.06
N LEU A 527 -19.42 -4.62 -0.21
CA LEU A 527 -19.22 -3.51 0.73
C LEU A 527 -20.17 -3.54 1.94
N SER A 528 -20.59 -4.73 2.38
CA SER A 528 -21.59 -4.93 3.45
C SER A 528 -21.00 -5.69 4.64
N GLY A 529 -21.67 -5.65 5.79
CA GLY A 529 -21.24 -6.34 7.01
C GLY A 529 -20.18 -5.56 7.80
N ASP A 530 -19.01 -6.16 8.01
CA ASP A 530 -17.94 -5.61 8.85
C ASP A 530 -17.42 -4.26 8.34
N PHE A 531 -17.43 -4.05 7.01
CA PHE A 531 -17.00 -2.79 6.40
C PHE A 531 -17.87 -1.63 6.88
N GLY A 532 -19.19 -1.77 6.77
CA GLY A 532 -20.14 -0.76 7.23
C GLY A 532 -19.99 -0.48 8.73
N THR A 533 -19.85 -1.53 9.54
CA THR A 533 -19.68 -1.43 10.99
C THR A 533 -18.42 -0.63 11.36
N LEU A 534 -17.26 -0.94 10.75
CA LEU A 534 -16.03 -0.19 10.98
C LEU A 534 -16.16 1.26 10.52
N MET A 535 -16.78 1.49 9.36
CA MET A 535 -16.97 2.82 8.78
C MET A 535 -17.89 3.70 9.64
N GLU A 536 -18.88 3.13 10.31
CA GLU A 536 -19.71 3.83 11.31
C GLU A 536 -18.89 4.21 12.54
N TRP A 537 -18.04 3.32 13.04
CA TRP A 537 -17.16 3.64 14.17
C TRP A 537 -16.14 4.72 13.80
N ALA A 538 -15.58 4.66 12.59
CA ALA A 538 -14.67 5.67 12.07
C ALA A 538 -15.36 7.06 11.99
N ASP A 539 -16.60 7.11 11.51
CA ASP A 539 -17.39 8.35 11.45
C ASP A 539 -17.66 8.96 12.83
N GLN A 540 -17.87 8.12 13.85
CA GLN A 540 -18.06 8.57 15.23
C GLN A 540 -16.76 9.11 15.86
N ALA A 541 -15.61 8.58 15.45
CA ALA A 541 -14.31 8.93 16.03
C ALA A 541 -13.67 10.16 15.37
N ARG A 542 -13.86 10.35 14.05
CA ARG A 542 -13.22 11.43 13.27
C ARG A 542 -13.79 12.81 13.58
N ARG A 543 -12.93 13.83 13.48
CA ARG A 543 -13.30 15.25 13.52
C ARG A 543 -13.39 15.86 12.13
N LEU A 544 -12.39 15.58 11.28
CA LEU A 544 -12.37 16.03 9.89
C LEU A 544 -13.61 15.52 9.15
N LYS A 545 -14.25 16.42 8.41
CA LYS A 545 -15.23 16.03 7.40
C LYS A 545 -14.52 15.44 6.19
N VAL A 546 -15.17 14.50 5.51
CA VAL A 546 -14.64 13.91 4.27
C VAL A 546 -15.57 14.26 3.13
N ARG A 547 -15.09 15.10 2.22
CA ARG A 547 -15.77 15.47 0.97
C ARG A 547 -15.15 14.73 -0.21
N THR A 548 -15.75 14.88 -1.38
CA THR A 548 -15.26 14.28 -2.62
C THR A 548 -14.84 15.33 -3.65
N ASN A 549 -13.89 14.97 -4.50
CA ASN A 549 -13.62 15.62 -5.77
C ASN A 549 -14.49 14.89 -6.80
N ALA A 550 -15.53 15.55 -7.32
CA ALA A 550 -16.48 14.94 -8.22
C ALA A 550 -17.07 15.99 -9.17
N GLU A 551 -17.15 15.63 -10.44
CA GLU A 551 -17.60 16.53 -11.52
C GLU A 551 -18.80 15.97 -12.27
N THR A 552 -18.98 14.65 -12.26
CA THR A 552 -20.10 13.98 -12.95
C THR A 552 -21.16 13.49 -11.94
N PRO A 553 -22.41 13.29 -12.41
CA PRO A 553 -23.45 12.65 -11.60
C PRO A 553 -23.03 11.29 -11.04
N LEU A 554 -22.37 10.45 -11.86
CA LEU A 554 -21.93 9.12 -11.45
C LEU A 554 -20.91 9.18 -10.32
N ASP A 555 -19.93 10.09 -10.41
CA ASP A 555 -18.92 10.28 -9.37
C ASP A 555 -19.55 10.77 -8.07
N ALA A 556 -20.48 11.72 -8.17
CA ALA A 556 -21.18 12.28 -7.02
C ALA A 556 -22.04 11.21 -6.30
N GLU A 557 -22.78 10.38 -7.05
CA GLU A 557 -23.57 9.28 -6.50
C GLU A 557 -22.68 8.23 -5.82
N THR A 558 -21.57 7.87 -6.47
CA THR A 558 -20.60 6.90 -5.96
C THR A 558 -19.98 7.40 -4.66
N ALA A 559 -19.51 8.65 -4.64
CA ALA A 559 -18.95 9.26 -3.44
C ALA A 559 -19.97 9.34 -2.29
N ARG A 560 -21.22 9.69 -2.58
CA ARG A 560 -22.30 9.74 -1.58
C ARG A 560 -22.58 8.36 -0.98
N LYS A 561 -22.57 7.29 -1.79
CA LYS A 561 -22.69 5.90 -1.32
C LYS A 561 -21.53 5.51 -0.39
N PHE A 562 -20.33 6.03 -0.64
CA PHE A 562 -19.17 5.85 0.22
C PHE A 562 -19.14 6.76 1.46
N GLY A 563 -20.17 7.59 1.67
CA GLY A 563 -20.31 8.44 2.85
C GLY A 563 -19.64 9.81 2.73
N ALA A 564 -19.42 10.32 1.51
CA ALA A 564 -18.93 11.69 1.32
C ALA A 564 -19.96 12.72 1.83
N GLU A 565 -19.47 13.72 2.57
CA GLU A 565 -20.27 14.77 3.22
C GLU A 565 -20.35 16.04 2.37
N GLY A 566 -20.32 15.88 1.04
CA GLY A 566 -20.37 16.95 0.04
C GLY A 566 -19.22 16.89 -0.95
N ILE A 567 -19.20 17.83 -1.89
CA ILE A 567 -18.16 17.94 -2.93
C ILE A 567 -17.20 19.06 -2.53
N GLY A 568 -15.92 18.76 -2.28
CA GLY A 568 -14.90 19.77 -1.94
C GLY A 568 -14.19 20.35 -3.16
N LEU A 569 -14.32 19.70 -4.32
CA LEU A 569 -13.84 20.21 -5.60
C LEU A 569 -14.66 19.65 -6.76
N CYS A 570 -15.42 20.51 -7.42
CA CYS A 570 -16.04 20.27 -8.73
C CYS A 570 -15.29 21.10 -9.77
N ARG A 571 -14.56 20.43 -10.67
CA ARG A 571 -13.81 21.05 -11.77
C ARG A 571 -14.73 21.32 -12.95
N THR A 572 -14.95 22.60 -13.24
CA THR A 572 -15.87 22.98 -14.32
C THR A 572 -15.34 22.71 -15.71
N GLU A 573 -14.05 22.41 -15.83
CA GLU A 573 -13.36 22.40 -17.11
C GLU A 573 -13.57 21.07 -17.81
N HIS A 574 -13.71 20.01 -17.02
CA HIS A 574 -14.15 18.70 -17.49
C HIS A 574 -15.57 18.71 -18.05
N MET A 575 -16.41 19.67 -17.64
CA MET A 575 -17.76 19.83 -18.18
C MET A 575 -17.77 20.42 -19.60
N PHE A 576 -16.61 20.86 -20.10
CA PHE A 576 -16.50 21.48 -21.43
C PHE A 576 -15.93 20.56 -22.52
N PHE A 577 -15.30 19.44 -22.15
CA PHE A 577 -14.65 18.54 -23.11
C PHE A 577 -15.62 17.67 -23.91
N ASP A 578 -16.90 17.59 -23.53
CA ASP A 578 -17.91 16.89 -24.32
C ASP A 578 -17.93 17.43 -25.77
N PRO A 579 -17.94 16.57 -26.81
CA PRO A 579 -17.89 16.99 -28.22
C PRO A 579 -18.97 18.00 -28.62
N GLN A 580 -20.15 17.97 -27.97
CA GLN A 580 -21.24 18.91 -28.25
C GLN A 580 -20.97 20.31 -27.67
N ARG A 581 -20.04 20.41 -26.71
CA ARG A 581 -19.75 21.63 -25.93
C ARG A 581 -18.42 22.24 -26.32
N ILE A 582 -17.41 21.41 -26.64
CA ILE A 582 -16.07 21.87 -27.00
C ILE A 582 -16.09 22.85 -28.18
N GLY A 583 -17.00 22.65 -29.14
CA GLY A 583 -17.20 23.57 -30.26
C GLY A 583 -17.59 24.99 -29.82
N ALA A 584 -18.45 25.12 -28.81
CA ALA A 584 -18.83 26.43 -28.28
C ALA A 584 -17.71 27.09 -27.45
N VAL A 585 -16.87 26.29 -26.77
CA VAL A 585 -15.66 26.81 -26.10
C VAL A 585 -14.66 27.31 -27.14
N ARG A 586 -14.41 26.55 -28.20
CA ARG A 586 -13.54 26.98 -29.31
C ARG A 586 -14.07 28.25 -29.97
N GLN A 587 -15.39 28.39 -30.17
CA GLN A 587 -16.00 29.65 -30.63
C GLN A 587 -15.71 30.83 -29.70
N MET A 588 -15.79 30.62 -28.40
CA MET A 588 -15.45 31.66 -27.40
C MET A 588 -13.98 32.07 -27.52
N ILE A 589 -13.06 31.10 -27.65
CA ILE A 589 -11.61 31.37 -27.76
C ILE A 589 -11.28 32.16 -29.04
N MET A 590 -11.98 31.85 -30.13
CA MET A 590 -11.80 32.48 -31.44
C MET A 590 -12.48 33.86 -31.57
N ALA A 591 -13.34 34.25 -30.63
CA ALA A 591 -14.05 35.53 -30.70
C ALA A 591 -13.10 36.72 -30.52
N LYS A 592 -13.24 37.72 -31.40
CA LYS A 592 -12.38 38.92 -31.45
C LYS A 592 -12.72 39.96 -30.38
N ASP A 593 -13.94 39.94 -29.85
CA ASP A 593 -14.46 40.90 -28.88
C ASP A 593 -15.33 40.22 -27.82
N GLU A 594 -15.72 40.99 -26.80
CA GLU A 594 -16.58 40.52 -25.71
C GLU A 594 -17.97 40.09 -26.21
N ALA A 595 -18.53 40.78 -27.20
CA ALA A 595 -19.86 40.45 -27.74
C ALA A 595 -19.89 39.06 -28.38
N GLY A 596 -18.85 38.71 -29.15
CA GLY A 596 -18.67 37.38 -29.70
C GLY A 596 -18.48 36.32 -28.61
N ARG A 597 -17.68 36.61 -27.58
CA ARG A 597 -17.47 35.69 -26.44
C ARG A 597 -18.77 35.41 -25.70
N ARG A 598 -19.56 36.44 -25.38
CA ARG A 598 -20.88 36.30 -24.73
C ARG A 598 -21.85 35.46 -25.55
N THR A 599 -21.82 35.59 -26.88
CA THR A 599 -22.65 34.78 -27.78
C THR A 599 -22.29 33.30 -27.72
N ALA A 600 -20.99 32.97 -27.68
CA ALA A 600 -20.52 31.59 -27.53
C ALA A 600 -20.84 31.03 -26.13
N LEU A 601 -20.58 31.82 -25.08
CA LEU A 601 -20.88 31.48 -23.68
C LEU A 601 -22.37 31.21 -23.43
N ALA A 602 -23.27 31.95 -24.10
CA ALA A 602 -24.72 31.71 -24.00
C ALA A 602 -25.13 30.31 -24.48
N LYS A 603 -24.36 29.68 -25.39
CA LYS A 603 -24.57 28.29 -25.83
C LYS A 603 -24.15 27.28 -24.76
N LEU A 604 -23.16 27.61 -23.94
CA LEU A 604 -22.65 26.74 -22.87
C LEU A 604 -23.51 26.77 -21.60
N LEU A 605 -24.11 27.92 -21.30
CA LEU A 605 -24.99 28.14 -20.14
C LEU A 605 -26.01 27.00 -19.89
N PRO A 606 -26.85 26.58 -20.85
CA PRO A 606 -27.85 25.53 -20.60
C PRO A 606 -27.23 24.17 -20.27
N PHE A 607 -26.06 23.84 -20.82
CA PHE A 607 -25.36 22.60 -20.54
C PHE A 607 -24.81 22.58 -19.11
N GLN A 608 -24.06 23.62 -18.72
CA GLN A 608 -23.54 23.71 -17.36
C GLN A 608 -24.66 23.77 -16.32
N ARG A 609 -25.72 24.54 -16.57
CA ARG A 609 -26.88 24.58 -15.66
C ARG A 609 -27.47 23.19 -15.44
N LYS A 610 -27.62 22.38 -16.50
CA LYS A 610 -28.15 21.02 -16.40
C LYS A 610 -27.24 20.11 -15.56
N ASP A 611 -25.93 20.21 -15.72
CA ASP A 611 -24.98 19.43 -14.92
C ASP A 611 -25.07 19.81 -13.45
N PHE A 612 -25.08 21.12 -13.14
CA PHE A 612 -25.21 21.59 -11.76
C PHE A 612 -26.55 21.22 -11.13
N VAL A 613 -27.66 21.25 -11.87
CA VAL A 613 -28.96 20.75 -11.38
C VAL A 613 -28.84 19.29 -10.96
N SER A 614 -28.12 18.49 -11.75
CA SER A 614 -27.94 17.06 -11.46
C SER A 614 -27.07 16.87 -10.21
N LEU A 615 -25.93 17.56 -10.11
CA LEU A 615 -25.04 17.52 -8.95
C LEU A 615 -25.73 17.99 -7.67
N PHE A 616 -26.46 19.10 -7.72
CA PHE A 616 -27.18 19.63 -6.55
C PHE A 616 -28.31 18.71 -6.08
N LYS A 617 -29.01 18.02 -6.98
CA LYS A 617 -29.98 16.99 -6.59
C LYS A 617 -29.31 15.80 -5.91
N ILE A 618 -28.20 15.32 -6.47
CA ILE A 618 -27.44 14.19 -5.91
C ILE A 618 -26.82 14.56 -4.56
N MET A 619 -26.44 15.81 -4.34
CA MET A 619 -25.84 16.32 -3.10
C MET A 619 -26.84 17.11 -2.25
N GLU A 620 -28.13 16.79 -2.33
CA GLU A 620 -29.16 17.47 -1.56
C GLU A 620 -28.82 17.49 -0.06
N GLY A 621 -28.84 18.69 0.53
CA GLY A 621 -28.50 18.94 1.94
C GLY A 621 -27.00 18.97 2.26
N LEU A 622 -26.13 18.81 1.26
CA LEU A 622 -24.68 18.81 1.41
C LEU A 622 -24.03 19.97 0.62
N PRO A 623 -22.86 20.48 1.06
CA PRO A 623 -22.19 21.57 0.38
C PRO A 623 -21.48 21.10 -0.89
N VAL A 624 -21.57 21.90 -1.95
CA VAL A 624 -20.95 21.62 -3.26
C VAL A 624 -20.03 22.77 -3.63
N THR A 625 -18.72 22.54 -3.55
CA THR A 625 -17.69 23.51 -3.91
C THR A 625 -17.36 23.40 -5.39
N ILE A 626 -17.64 24.47 -6.13
CA ILE A 626 -17.47 24.55 -7.58
C ILE A 626 -16.31 25.49 -7.87
N ARG A 627 -15.26 24.97 -8.51
CA ARG A 627 -14.13 25.76 -8.96
C ARG A 627 -14.43 26.33 -10.33
N LEU A 628 -14.31 27.65 -10.46
CA LEU A 628 -14.44 28.31 -11.76
C LEU A 628 -13.28 27.93 -12.69
N LEU A 629 -13.40 28.25 -13.98
CA LEU A 629 -12.47 27.84 -15.02
C LEU A 629 -11.02 28.16 -14.65
N ASP A 630 -10.17 27.13 -14.66
CA ASP A 630 -8.77 27.19 -14.27
C ASP A 630 -7.71 27.05 -15.39
N PRO A 631 -7.79 26.14 -16.38
CA PRO A 631 -6.75 25.95 -17.37
C PRO A 631 -6.67 27.13 -18.35
N PRO A 632 -5.49 27.33 -18.96
CA PRO A 632 -5.32 28.33 -20.01
C PRO A 632 -6.11 27.93 -21.27
N LEU A 633 -6.48 28.93 -22.07
CA LEU A 633 -7.36 28.71 -23.23
C LEU A 633 -6.76 27.81 -24.31
N HIS A 634 -5.43 27.71 -24.41
CA HIS A 634 -4.78 26.86 -25.42
C HIS A 634 -5.01 25.37 -25.19
N GLU A 635 -5.34 24.93 -23.97
CA GLU A 635 -5.66 23.51 -23.68
C GLU A 635 -6.96 23.05 -24.36
N PHE A 636 -7.82 23.97 -24.83
CA PHE A 636 -9.05 23.63 -25.56
C PHE A 636 -8.89 23.70 -27.09
N LEU A 637 -7.72 24.14 -27.57
CA LEU A 637 -7.40 24.20 -28.99
C LEU A 637 -6.66 22.92 -29.41
N PRO A 638 -6.95 22.41 -30.62
CA PRO A 638 -6.27 21.21 -31.12
C PRO A 638 -4.78 21.49 -31.37
N HIS A 639 -3.96 20.45 -31.22
CA HIS A 639 -2.50 20.55 -31.41
C HIS A 639 -2.04 20.01 -32.78
N GLY A 640 -2.84 19.17 -33.46
CA GLY A 640 -2.50 18.60 -34.76
C GLY A 640 -2.94 19.44 -35.96
N GLU A 641 -2.15 19.42 -37.05
CA GLU A 641 -2.48 20.11 -38.32
C GLU A 641 -3.80 19.60 -38.96
N ALA A 642 -4.10 18.31 -38.83
CA ALA A 642 -5.34 17.73 -39.36
C ALA A 642 -6.58 18.21 -38.57
N GLU A 643 -6.49 18.20 -37.24
CA GLU A 643 -7.56 18.63 -36.34
C GLU A 643 -7.83 20.13 -36.42
N LEU A 644 -6.78 20.95 -36.64
CA LEU A 644 -6.92 22.37 -36.93
C LEU A 644 -7.83 22.60 -38.15
N GLY A 645 -7.72 21.75 -39.19
CA GLY A 645 -8.58 21.79 -40.36
C GLY A 645 -10.04 21.47 -40.04
N GLU A 646 -10.29 20.45 -39.22
CA GLU A 646 -11.64 20.06 -38.81
C GLU A 646 -12.33 21.15 -37.96
N VAL A 647 -11.58 21.79 -37.05
CA VAL A 647 -12.11 22.91 -36.27
C VAL A 647 -12.37 24.12 -37.17
N ALA A 648 -11.51 24.39 -38.15
CA ALA A 648 -11.71 25.46 -39.12
C ALA A 648 -13.01 25.28 -39.91
N GLU A 649 -13.25 24.06 -40.40
CA GLU A 649 -14.48 23.71 -41.11
C GLU A 649 -15.72 23.82 -40.20
N ALA A 650 -15.65 23.26 -38.98
CA ALA A 650 -16.76 23.28 -38.02
C ALA A 650 -17.14 24.70 -37.56
N LEU A 651 -16.17 25.62 -37.52
CA LEU A 651 -16.39 27.02 -37.14
C LEU A 651 -16.65 27.95 -38.33
N GLY A 652 -16.53 27.45 -39.57
CA GLY A 652 -16.61 28.27 -40.77
C GLY A 652 -15.50 29.33 -40.85
N MET A 653 -14.31 29.02 -40.32
CA MET A 653 -13.14 29.91 -40.27
C MET A 653 -12.01 29.35 -41.13
N ASP A 654 -11.06 30.20 -41.52
CA ASP A 654 -9.85 29.73 -42.21
C ASP A 654 -8.87 29.09 -41.22
N ALA A 655 -8.25 27.97 -41.61
CA ALA A 655 -7.30 27.23 -40.78
C ALA A 655 -6.08 28.08 -40.39
N ALA A 656 -5.67 29.03 -41.23
CA ALA A 656 -4.60 29.97 -40.89
C ALA A 656 -4.99 30.88 -39.71
N THR A 657 -6.25 31.30 -39.61
CA THR A 657 -6.74 32.13 -38.50
C THR A 657 -6.72 31.37 -37.17
N ILE A 658 -7.09 30.08 -37.20
CA ILE A 658 -7.03 29.23 -36.00
C ILE A 658 -5.57 28.99 -35.60
N ARG A 659 -4.69 28.73 -36.56
CA ARG A 659 -3.25 28.55 -36.30
C ARG A 659 -2.61 29.80 -35.67
N GLU A 660 -2.94 30.98 -36.20
CA GLU A 660 -2.49 32.26 -35.64
C GLU A 660 -2.96 32.42 -34.19
N ARG A 661 -4.25 32.15 -33.93
CA ARG A 661 -4.81 32.24 -32.57
C ARG A 661 -4.21 31.23 -31.60
N ALA A 662 -4.00 29.98 -32.04
CA ALA A 662 -3.33 28.95 -31.24
C ALA A 662 -1.89 29.36 -30.91
N SER A 663 -1.18 29.95 -31.87
CA SER A 663 0.16 30.50 -31.66
C SER A 663 0.16 31.69 -30.69
N GLU A 664 -0.83 32.59 -30.76
CA GLU A 664 -0.97 33.71 -29.81
C GLU A 664 -1.22 33.25 -28.37
N LEU A 665 -1.99 32.19 -28.19
CA LEU A 665 -2.36 31.65 -26.88
C LEU A 665 -1.35 30.64 -26.34
N SER A 666 -0.35 30.26 -27.14
CA SER A 666 0.70 29.32 -26.76
C SER A 666 1.59 29.95 -25.69
N GLU A 667 1.84 29.20 -24.62
CA GLU A 667 2.67 29.64 -23.49
C GLU A 667 3.83 28.67 -23.27
N THR A 668 5.00 29.20 -22.91
CA THR A 668 6.17 28.35 -22.61
C THR A 668 5.98 27.52 -21.34
N ASN A 669 5.28 28.06 -20.34
CA ASN A 669 4.98 27.38 -19.08
C ASN A 669 3.48 27.55 -18.73
N PRO A 670 2.59 26.77 -19.36
CA PRO A 670 1.12 26.85 -19.18
C PRO A 670 0.66 26.83 -17.72
N MET A 671 1.37 26.07 -16.88
CA MET A 671 1.10 25.92 -15.45
C MET A 671 1.14 27.26 -14.68
N LEU A 672 1.95 28.23 -15.13
CA LEU A 672 2.10 29.55 -14.50
C LEU A 672 1.53 30.70 -15.35
N GLY A 673 0.79 30.39 -16.42
CA GLY A 673 0.38 31.33 -17.45
C GLY A 673 -0.94 32.07 -17.23
N HIS A 674 -1.62 32.42 -18.33
CA HIS A 674 -2.89 33.16 -18.36
C HIS A 674 -4.08 32.24 -18.11
N ARG A 675 -4.25 31.90 -16.83
CA ARG A 675 -5.21 30.89 -16.38
C ARG A 675 -5.87 31.30 -15.05
N GLY A 676 -6.83 30.53 -14.55
CA GLY A 676 -7.50 30.76 -13.27
C GLY A 676 -8.09 32.16 -13.12
N CYS A 677 -7.94 32.78 -11.95
CA CYS A 677 -8.49 34.13 -11.70
C CYS A 677 -7.97 35.19 -12.68
N ARG A 678 -6.79 35.01 -13.27
CA ARG A 678 -6.22 35.95 -14.25
C ARG A 678 -7.07 35.98 -15.51
N LEU A 679 -7.57 34.81 -15.92
CA LEU A 679 -8.49 34.67 -17.03
C LEU A 679 -9.85 35.31 -16.70
N GLY A 680 -10.38 35.07 -15.51
CA GLY A 680 -11.63 35.71 -15.03
C GLY A 680 -11.52 37.24 -14.82
N VAL A 681 -10.32 37.78 -14.65
CA VAL A 681 -10.09 39.23 -14.62
C VAL A 681 -10.02 39.81 -16.05
N SER A 682 -9.35 39.13 -16.98
CA SER A 682 -9.24 39.59 -18.37
C SER A 682 -10.53 39.41 -19.17
N TYR A 683 -11.29 38.35 -18.90
CA TYR A 683 -12.53 37.98 -19.58
C TYR A 683 -13.63 37.68 -18.52
N PRO A 684 -14.14 38.72 -17.83
CA PRO A 684 -15.11 38.58 -16.74
C PRO A 684 -16.38 37.81 -17.15
N GLU A 685 -16.79 37.92 -18.41
CA GLU A 685 -17.95 37.25 -18.98
C GLU A 685 -17.91 35.72 -18.82
N ILE A 686 -16.73 35.11 -18.72
CA ILE A 686 -16.57 33.67 -18.47
C ILE A 686 -17.08 33.32 -17.07
N TYR A 687 -16.60 34.03 -16.05
CA TYR A 687 -16.99 33.78 -14.65
C TYR A 687 -18.44 34.20 -14.40
N GLU A 688 -18.93 35.24 -15.06
CA GLU A 688 -20.35 35.63 -15.04
C GLU A 688 -21.24 34.49 -15.59
N MET A 689 -20.87 33.87 -16.72
CA MET A 689 -21.65 32.75 -17.28
C MET A 689 -21.68 31.55 -16.32
N GLN A 690 -20.53 31.18 -15.76
CA GLN A 690 -20.45 30.06 -14.81
C GLN A 690 -21.24 30.35 -13.53
N ALA A 691 -21.09 31.54 -12.94
CA ALA A 691 -21.85 31.96 -11.77
C ALA A 691 -23.36 31.91 -12.06
N ARG A 692 -23.79 32.40 -13.24
CA ARG A 692 -25.20 32.35 -13.66
C ARG A 692 -25.70 30.91 -13.74
N ALA A 693 -24.94 30.02 -14.38
CA ALA A 693 -25.27 28.59 -14.49
C ALA A 693 -25.46 27.94 -13.11
N ILE A 694 -24.56 28.24 -12.17
CA ILE A 694 -24.57 27.73 -10.79
C ILE A 694 -25.83 28.23 -10.05
N PHE A 695 -26.09 29.53 -10.04
CA PHE A 695 -27.20 30.10 -9.28
C PHE A 695 -28.56 29.77 -9.88
N GLU A 696 -28.69 29.73 -11.22
CA GLU A 696 -29.92 29.27 -11.87
C GLU A 696 -30.22 27.82 -11.50
N ALA A 697 -29.21 26.95 -11.54
CA ALA A 697 -29.36 25.55 -11.14
C ALA A 697 -29.72 25.42 -9.65
N ALA A 698 -29.08 26.18 -8.77
CA ALA A 698 -29.36 26.17 -7.34
C ALA A 698 -30.81 26.61 -7.03
N VAL A 699 -31.27 27.67 -7.68
CA VAL A 699 -32.66 28.15 -7.56
C VAL A 699 -33.66 27.12 -8.12
N GLU A 700 -33.35 26.50 -9.25
CA GLU A 700 -34.19 25.45 -9.84
C GLU A 700 -34.35 24.26 -8.89
N VAL A 701 -33.26 23.74 -8.35
CA VAL A 701 -33.30 22.60 -7.41
C VAL A 701 -34.04 22.99 -6.13
N ALA A 702 -33.77 24.17 -5.59
CA ALA A 702 -34.43 24.66 -4.37
C ALA A 702 -35.97 24.79 -4.52
N LYS A 703 -36.53 24.79 -5.72
CA LYS A 703 -38.00 24.76 -5.92
C LYS A 703 -38.61 23.38 -5.63
N THR A 704 -37.82 22.32 -5.73
CA THR A 704 -38.31 20.92 -5.72
C THR A 704 -37.68 20.05 -4.62
N ALA A 705 -36.60 20.51 -4.00
CA ALA A 705 -35.83 19.81 -2.98
C ALA A 705 -35.31 20.80 -1.92
N ASN A 706 -34.63 20.32 -0.89
CA ASN A 706 -33.90 21.19 0.02
C ASN A 706 -32.90 22.06 -0.76
N ALA A 707 -32.74 23.32 -0.33
CA ALA A 707 -31.82 24.23 -1.01
C ALA A 707 -30.39 23.67 -0.98
N PRO A 708 -29.69 23.59 -2.12
CA PRO A 708 -28.28 23.24 -2.11
C PRO A 708 -27.47 24.34 -1.42
N VAL A 709 -26.27 24.00 -0.91
CA VAL A 709 -25.31 24.97 -0.35
C VAL A 709 -24.16 25.15 -1.36
N PRO A 710 -24.32 26.03 -2.37
CA PRO A 710 -23.27 26.30 -3.34
C PRO A 710 -22.10 27.07 -2.70
N GLU A 711 -20.89 26.58 -2.93
CA GLU A 711 -19.65 27.25 -2.54
C GLU A 711 -18.84 27.55 -3.80
N ILE A 712 -18.64 28.82 -4.13
CA ILE A 712 -17.95 29.23 -5.36
C ILE A 712 -16.47 29.46 -5.01
N MET A 713 -15.59 28.76 -5.72
CA MET A 713 -14.15 28.79 -5.46
C MET A 713 -13.40 29.44 -6.62
N ILE A 714 -12.64 30.49 -6.31
CA ILE A 714 -11.78 31.18 -7.28
C ILE A 714 -10.37 30.54 -7.28
N PRO A 715 -9.90 29.98 -8.41
CA PRO A 715 -8.57 29.38 -8.53
C PRO A 715 -7.45 30.43 -8.74
N LEU A 716 -6.22 30.02 -8.45
CA LEU A 716 -4.94 30.66 -8.74
C LEU A 716 -4.78 32.10 -8.21
N VAL A 717 -5.48 32.43 -7.12
CA VAL A 717 -5.41 33.74 -6.47
C VAL A 717 -4.03 33.93 -5.82
N GLY A 718 -3.36 35.04 -6.11
CA GLY A 718 -2.11 35.43 -5.45
C GLY A 718 -2.25 36.62 -4.51
N THR A 719 -3.30 37.43 -4.68
CA THR A 719 -3.53 38.70 -4.00
C THR A 719 -4.99 38.87 -3.56
N LYS A 720 -5.23 39.64 -2.49
CA LYS A 720 -6.59 40.02 -2.08
C LYS A 720 -7.37 40.71 -3.22
N LYS A 721 -6.71 41.56 -4.02
CA LYS A 721 -7.39 42.37 -5.04
C LYS A 721 -7.93 41.53 -6.20
N GLU A 722 -7.22 40.48 -6.60
CA GLU A 722 -7.72 39.50 -7.57
C GLU A 722 -9.00 38.83 -7.06
N LEU A 723 -9.03 38.44 -5.78
CA LEU A 723 -10.20 37.86 -5.15
C LEU A 723 -11.36 38.86 -5.01
N ASP A 724 -11.09 40.11 -4.61
CA ASP A 724 -12.13 41.14 -4.49
C ASP A 724 -12.86 41.37 -5.83
N LEU A 725 -12.10 41.45 -6.93
CA LEU A 725 -12.66 41.68 -8.26
C LEU A 725 -13.52 40.52 -8.73
N THR A 726 -12.99 39.30 -8.64
CA THR A 726 -13.71 38.08 -9.07
C THR A 726 -14.88 37.74 -8.17
N ARG A 727 -14.78 37.99 -6.86
CA ARG A 727 -15.91 37.90 -5.93
C ARG A 727 -17.03 38.86 -6.30
N ALA A 728 -16.71 40.12 -6.59
CA ALA A 728 -17.72 41.11 -6.97
C ALA A 728 -18.46 40.72 -8.26
N GLN A 729 -17.79 40.09 -9.22
CA GLN A 729 -18.42 39.53 -10.42
C GLN A 729 -19.46 38.46 -10.03
N VAL A 730 -19.07 37.48 -9.21
CA VAL A 730 -19.96 36.40 -8.74
C VAL A 730 -21.16 36.94 -7.97
N GLU A 731 -20.94 37.86 -7.03
CA GLU A 731 -22.01 38.44 -6.21
C GLU A 731 -23.01 39.27 -7.04
N THR A 732 -22.50 40.01 -8.04
CA THR A 732 -23.35 40.77 -8.97
C THR A 732 -24.24 39.84 -9.79
N THR A 733 -23.67 38.75 -10.34
CA THR A 733 -24.43 37.75 -11.08
C THR A 733 -25.44 37.03 -10.18
N ALA A 734 -25.07 36.66 -8.95
CA ALA A 734 -25.95 36.02 -7.98
C ALA A 734 -27.18 36.90 -7.72
N LYS A 735 -26.95 38.19 -7.44
CA LYS A 735 -28.01 39.16 -7.19
C LYS A 735 -28.96 39.28 -8.38
N ALA A 736 -28.43 39.37 -9.61
CA ALA A 736 -29.25 39.42 -10.81
C ALA A 736 -30.14 38.18 -10.96
N VAL A 737 -29.59 36.97 -10.78
CA VAL A 737 -30.37 35.73 -10.84
C VAL A 737 -31.45 35.68 -9.75
N PHE A 738 -31.14 36.12 -8.53
CA PHE A 738 -32.13 36.13 -7.44
C PHE A 738 -33.26 37.13 -7.67
N GLU A 739 -32.96 38.31 -8.23
CA GLU A 739 -33.96 39.29 -8.64
C GLU A 739 -34.85 38.77 -9.78
N GLU A 740 -34.25 38.16 -10.80
CA GLU A 740 -34.97 37.57 -11.94
C GLU A 740 -35.88 36.40 -11.55
N THR A 741 -35.44 35.58 -10.60
CA THR A 741 -36.15 34.35 -10.19
C THR A 741 -37.04 34.51 -8.97
N GLY A 742 -36.91 35.63 -8.24
CA GLY A 742 -37.65 35.91 -7.01
C GLY A 742 -37.27 35.01 -5.82
N LYS A 743 -36.12 34.33 -5.87
CA LYS A 743 -35.66 33.42 -4.82
C LYS A 743 -34.18 33.63 -4.50
N THR A 744 -33.88 33.84 -3.21
CA THR A 744 -32.52 33.95 -2.71
C THR A 744 -32.05 32.60 -2.18
N ILE A 745 -30.79 32.24 -2.48
CA ILE A 745 -30.11 31.05 -1.98
C ILE A 745 -28.89 31.52 -1.17
N GLU A 746 -28.63 30.87 -0.04
CA GLU A 746 -27.38 31.10 0.70
C GLU A 746 -26.20 30.48 -0.06
N TYR A 747 -25.11 31.22 -0.17
CA TYR A 747 -23.89 30.78 -0.85
C TYR A 747 -22.67 31.36 -0.15
N SER A 748 -21.50 30.81 -0.47
CA SER A 748 -20.21 31.34 -0.01
C SER A 748 -19.26 31.53 -1.19
N VAL A 749 -18.37 32.52 -1.11
CA VAL A 749 -17.30 32.73 -2.09
C VAL A 749 -15.95 32.60 -1.38
N GLY A 750 -15.17 31.62 -1.80
CA GLY A 750 -13.86 31.32 -1.24
C GLY A 750 -12.80 31.24 -2.33
N THR A 751 -11.62 30.78 -1.95
CA THR A 751 -10.50 30.70 -2.89
C THR A 751 -9.64 29.47 -2.65
N MET A 752 -8.96 29.06 -3.71
CA MET A 752 -7.93 28.04 -3.63
C MET A 752 -6.62 28.68 -3.14
N ILE A 753 -6.02 28.10 -2.10
CA ILE A 753 -4.68 28.45 -1.63
C ILE A 753 -3.70 27.47 -2.26
N GLU A 754 -3.17 27.87 -3.41
CA GLU A 754 -2.29 27.03 -4.25
C GLU A 754 -1.05 27.75 -4.77
N LEU A 755 -0.85 29.01 -4.36
CA LEU A 755 0.35 29.78 -4.62
C LEU A 755 1.05 30.14 -3.30
N PRO A 756 2.39 30.11 -3.22
CA PRO A 756 3.11 30.45 -2.00
C PRO A 756 2.79 31.86 -1.50
N ARG A 757 2.60 32.80 -2.43
CA ARG A 757 2.19 34.18 -2.09
C ARG A 757 0.85 34.20 -1.36
N ALA A 758 -0.13 33.40 -1.80
CA ALA A 758 -1.44 33.34 -1.18
C ALA A 758 -1.35 32.83 0.27
N ALA A 759 -0.54 31.80 0.51
CA ALA A 759 -0.29 31.29 1.85
C ALA A 759 0.40 32.34 2.74
N LEU A 760 1.41 33.03 2.23
CA LEU A 760 2.16 34.06 2.96
C LEU A 760 1.30 35.29 3.31
N THR A 761 0.30 35.63 2.49
CA THR A 761 -0.62 36.77 2.71
C THR A 761 -2.04 36.33 3.05
N ALA A 762 -2.21 35.14 3.64
CA ALA A 762 -3.51 34.53 3.87
C ALA A 762 -4.42 35.35 4.80
N ASP A 763 -3.85 36.14 5.71
CA ASP A 763 -4.56 37.10 6.56
C ASP A 763 -5.30 38.16 5.74
N GLN A 764 -4.68 38.68 4.67
CA GLN A 764 -5.30 39.66 3.78
C GLN A 764 -6.37 39.01 2.90
N ILE A 765 -6.09 37.82 2.38
CA ILE A 765 -7.03 37.09 1.52
C ILE A 765 -8.29 36.67 2.31
N ALA A 766 -8.13 36.30 3.59
CA ALA A 766 -9.22 35.92 4.48
C ALA A 766 -10.24 37.04 4.75
N GLU A 767 -9.90 38.30 4.48
CA GLU A 767 -10.86 39.41 4.53
C GLU A 767 -11.96 39.27 3.48
N ALA A 768 -11.64 38.72 2.31
CA ALA A 768 -12.54 38.59 1.17
C ALA A 768 -13.05 37.15 0.99
N ALA A 769 -12.33 36.14 1.49
CA ALA A 769 -12.71 34.73 1.37
C ALA A 769 -13.63 34.26 2.52
N ASP A 770 -14.62 33.44 2.20
CA ASP A 770 -15.46 32.75 3.18
C ASP A 770 -14.91 31.37 3.58
N PHE A 771 -14.08 30.79 2.73
CA PHE A 771 -13.35 29.55 2.98
C PHE A 771 -12.05 29.50 2.17
N PHE A 772 -11.11 28.66 2.62
CA PHE A 772 -9.94 28.25 1.85
C PHE A 772 -10.01 26.77 1.49
N SER A 773 -9.63 26.46 0.26
CA SER A 773 -9.30 25.09 -0.14
C SER A 773 -7.84 25.04 -0.57
N PHE A 774 -7.03 24.20 0.07
CA PHE A 774 -5.63 24.04 -0.31
C PHE A 774 -5.52 23.19 -1.57
N GLY A 775 -5.10 23.82 -2.68
CA GLY A 775 -4.76 23.17 -3.93
C GLY A 775 -3.33 22.66 -3.88
N THR A 776 -3.10 21.61 -3.09
CA THR A 776 -1.74 21.18 -2.74
C THR A 776 -0.94 20.63 -3.92
N ASN A 777 -1.59 20.19 -5.00
CA ASN A 777 -0.87 19.79 -6.20
C ASN A 777 -0.07 20.98 -6.77
N ASP A 778 -0.73 22.12 -7.04
CA ASP A 778 -0.09 23.32 -7.57
C ASP A 778 0.79 24.03 -6.53
N LEU A 779 0.43 23.96 -5.24
CA LEU A 779 1.28 24.45 -4.17
C LEU A 779 2.61 23.67 -4.11
N THR A 780 2.58 22.33 -4.23
CA THR A 780 3.80 21.52 -4.29
C THR A 780 4.65 21.89 -5.50
N GLN A 781 4.03 22.06 -6.68
CA GLN A 781 4.75 22.47 -7.90
C GLN A 781 5.52 23.78 -7.69
N THR A 782 4.87 24.78 -7.11
CA THR A 782 5.44 26.13 -6.94
C THR A 782 6.41 26.24 -5.77
N VAL A 783 6.24 25.44 -4.72
CA VAL A 783 7.16 25.39 -3.57
C VAL A 783 8.47 24.70 -3.95
N PHE A 784 8.40 23.55 -4.61
CA PHE A 784 9.60 22.83 -5.04
C PHE A 784 10.21 23.37 -6.34
N GLY A 785 9.44 24.12 -7.14
CA GLY A 785 9.83 24.50 -8.50
C GLY A 785 9.80 23.31 -9.47
N LEU A 786 8.80 22.44 -9.33
CA LEU A 786 8.67 21.21 -10.11
C LEU A 786 7.43 21.27 -10.99
N SER A 787 7.62 21.00 -12.29
CA SER A 787 6.53 20.61 -13.19
C SER A 787 6.17 19.15 -12.90
N ARG A 788 4.92 18.89 -12.52
CA ARG A 788 4.43 17.54 -12.24
C ARG A 788 4.59 16.61 -13.44
N ASP A 789 4.37 17.14 -14.64
CA ASP A 789 4.43 16.38 -15.89
C ASP A 789 5.89 16.00 -16.26
N ASP A 790 6.87 16.78 -15.81
CA ASP A 790 8.29 16.52 -16.07
C ASP A 790 9.01 15.79 -14.93
N ALA A 791 8.50 15.89 -13.71
CA ALA A 791 9.20 15.42 -12.52
C ALA A 791 9.43 13.89 -12.51
N GLY A 792 8.60 13.13 -13.23
CA GLY A 792 8.78 11.69 -13.41
C GLY A 792 10.13 11.27 -14.01
N LYS A 793 10.84 12.17 -14.70
CA LYS A 793 12.16 11.92 -15.30
C LYS A 793 13.28 11.76 -14.27
N PHE A 794 13.15 12.32 -13.06
CA PHE A 794 14.20 12.31 -12.05
C PHE A 794 13.73 11.99 -10.62
N LEU A 795 12.45 12.19 -10.28
CA LEU A 795 11.92 11.92 -8.93
C LEU A 795 12.20 10.49 -8.44
N PRO A 796 12.07 9.43 -9.26
CA PRO A 796 12.42 8.08 -8.83
C PRO A 796 13.87 7.97 -8.34
N ALA A 797 14.81 8.63 -9.01
CA ALA A 797 16.22 8.65 -8.61
C ALA A 797 16.46 9.47 -7.33
N TYR A 798 15.65 10.50 -7.08
CA TYR A 798 15.71 11.28 -5.83
C TYR A 798 15.27 10.45 -4.63
N VAL A 799 14.18 9.69 -4.79
CA VAL A 799 13.70 8.76 -3.77
C VAL A 799 14.68 7.61 -3.57
N GLU A 800 15.21 7.03 -4.66
CA GLU A 800 16.19 5.94 -4.58
C GLU A 800 17.47 6.35 -3.83
N LYS A 801 17.91 7.60 -4.01
CA LYS A 801 19.10 8.15 -3.33
C LYS A 801 18.80 8.71 -1.93
N GLY A 802 17.55 8.65 -1.46
CA GLY A 802 17.14 9.18 -0.16
C GLY A 802 17.20 10.71 -0.05
N ILE A 803 17.19 11.43 -1.18
CA ILE A 803 17.10 12.91 -1.19
C ILE A 803 15.72 13.35 -0.72
N LEU A 804 14.69 12.65 -1.20
CA LEU A 804 13.32 12.79 -0.72
C LEU A 804 12.87 11.43 -0.17
N PRO A 805 12.17 11.39 0.97
CA PRO A 805 11.69 10.12 1.52
C PRO A 805 10.59 9.50 0.64
N LYS A 806 9.79 10.33 -0.04
CA LYS A 806 8.69 9.91 -0.89
C LYS A 806 8.40 10.96 -1.97
N ASP A 807 7.66 10.58 -2.99
CA ASP A 807 7.13 11.51 -4.00
C ASP A 807 6.21 12.58 -3.35
N PRO A 808 6.57 13.88 -3.42
CA PRO A 808 5.84 14.96 -2.77
C PRO A 808 4.48 15.28 -3.42
N PHE A 809 4.14 14.66 -4.55
CA PHE A 809 2.81 14.74 -5.16
C PHE A 809 1.87 13.61 -4.71
N VAL A 810 2.39 12.61 -4.00
CA VAL A 810 1.62 11.48 -3.45
C VAL A 810 1.33 11.70 -1.97
N SER A 811 2.33 12.16 -1.22
CA SER A 811 2.22 12.45 0.20
C SER A 811 2.81 13.83 0.47
N ILE A 812 2.13 14.63 1.29
CA ILE A 812 2.50 16.02 1.49
C ILE A 812 3.89 16.12 2.11
N ASP A 813 4.72 16.99 1.54
CA ASP A 813 5.94 17.45 2.18
C ASP A 813 5.56 18.31 3.40
N VAL A 814 5.67 17.74 4.60
CA VAL A 814 5.24 18.39 5.85
C VAL A 814 6.06 19.65 6.15
N ASP A 815 7.36 19.63 5.87
CA ASP A 815 8.28 20.71 6.29
C ASP A 815 8.21 21.93 5.35
N GLY A 816 8.14 21.72 4.03
CA GLY A 816 8.02 22.80 3.06
C GLY A 816 6.57 23.16 2.75
N VAL A 817 5.88 22.31 1.98
CA VAL A 817 4.49 22.56 1.53
C VAL A 817 3.53 22.64 2.72
N GLY A 818 3.65 21.72 3.66
CA GLY A 818 2.90 21.70 4.91
C GLY A 818 3.17 22.93 5.78
N GLY A 819 4.42 23.42 5.81
CA GLY A 819 4.78 24.69 6.43
C GLY A 819 3.94 25.86 5.91
N LEU A 820 3.74 25.96 4.58
CA LEU A 820 2.89 26.99 3.99
C LEU A 820 1.40 26.78 4.29
N VAL A 821 0.91 25.53 4.27
CA VAL A 821 -0.47 25.22 4.67
C VAL A 821 -0.74 25.68 6.11
N LYS A 822 0.20 25.39 7.03
CA LYS A 822 0.12 25.82 8.43
C LYS A 822 0.09 27.34 8.57
N ILE A 823 1.01 28.04 7.92
CA ILE A 823 1.05 29.52 7.93
C ILE A 823 -0.28 30.11 7.43
N ALA A 824 -0.81 29.57 6.32
CA ALA A 824 -2.05 30.05 5.74
C ALA A 824 -3.26 29.82 6.66
N ALA A 825 -3.32 28.63 7.28
CA ALA A 825 -4.38 28.28 8.23
C ALA A 825 -4.36 29.20 9.46
N GLU A 826 -3.19 29.41 10.05
CA GLU A 826 -3.00 30.27 11.22
C GLU A 826 -3.34 31.73 10.90
N LYS A 827 -2.77 32.29 9.83
CA LYS A 827 -3.03 33.68 9.42
C LYS A 827 -4.48 33.92 9.02
N GLY A 828 -5.06 32.99 8.26
CA GLY A 828 -6.46 33.08 7.84
C GLY A 828 -7.41 33.07 9.03
N ARG A 829 -7.21 32.15 9.99
CA ARG A 829 -8.06 32.08 11.19
C ARG A 829 -7.78 33.18 12.21
N ALA A 830 -6.56 33.70 12.29
CA ALA A 830 -6.25 34.90 13.07
C ALA A 830 -7.09 36.10 12.61
N LYS A 831 -7.36 36.20 11.30
CA LYS A 831 -8.23 37.25 10.75
C LYS A 831 -9.72 36.92 10.83
N LYS A 832 -10.12 35.69 10.49
CA LYS A 832 -11.51 35.22 10.48
C LYS A 832 -11.56 33.88 11.24
N ALA A 833 -11.86 33.93 12.54
CA ALA A 833 -11.78 32.76 13.44
C ALA A 833 -12.61 31.54 13.00
N LYS A 834 -13.73 31.78 12.29
CA LYS A 834 -14.60 30.73 11.73
C LYS A 834 -14.36 30.45 10.24
N LEU A 835 -13.20 30.87 9.71
CA LEU A 835 -12.83 30.58 8.32
C LEU A 835 -12.75 29.07 8.13
N LYS A 836 -13.57 28.55 7.23
CA LYS A 836 -13.58 27.13 6.86
C LYS A 836 -12.32 26.83 6.04
N LEU A 837 -11.56 25.83 6.45
CA LEU A 837 -10.34 25.38 5.80
C LEU A 837 -10.50 23.94 5.33
N GLY A 838 -10.21 23.67 4.08
CA GLY A 838 -10.08 22.29 3.60
C GLY A 838 -8.95 22.11 2.62
N ILE A 839 -8.73 20.87 2.22
CA ILE A 839 -7.72 20.49 1.22
C ILE A 839 -8.40 19.68 0.13
N CYS A 840 -8.00 19.90 -1.12
CA CYS A 840 -8.42 19.10 -2.27
C CYS A 840 -7.21 18.63 -3.07
N GLY A 841 -7.38 17.52 -3.79
CA GLY A 841 -6.32 16.90 -4.59
C GLY A 841 -5.95 15.50 -4.09
N GLU A 842 -4.79 15.01 -4.51
CA GLU A 842 -4.34 13.64 -4.22
C GLU A 842 -4.01 13.44 -2.74
N HIS A 843 -3.41 14.46 -2.11
CA HIS A 843 -3.08 14.46 -0.68
C HIS A 843 -4.31 14.32 0.21
N GLY A 844 -5.50 14.76 -0.25
CA GLY A 844 -6.75 14.65 0.51
C GLY A 844 -7.21 13.20 0.73
N GLY A 845 -6.63 12.22 0.02
CA GLY A 845 -6.90 10.79 0.23
C GLY A 845 -5.72 10.00 0.80
N ASP A 846 -4.56 10.65 1.05
CA ASP A 846 -3.35 10.01 1.56
C ASP A 846 -3.34 10.00 3.10
N PRO A 847 -3.28 8.83 3.77
CA PRO A 847 -3.42 8.77 5.23
C PRO A 847 -2.42 9.65 6.00
N ALA A 848 -1.15 9.71 5.58
CA ALA A 848 -0.15 10.53 6.23
C ALA A 848 -0.46 12.04 6.08
N SER A 849 -0.87 12.45 4.87
CA SER A 849 -1.32 13.82 4.59
C SER A 849 -2.57 14.19 5.38
N ILE A 850 -3.51 13.26 5.57
CA ILE A 850 -4.73 13.49 6.37
C ILE A 850 -4.37 13.66 7.86
N SER A 851 -3.44 12.87 8.39
CA SER A 851 -2.94 13.05 9.76
C SER A 851 -2.31 14.44 9.95
N PHE A 852 -1.51 14.90 8.99
CA PHE A 852 -1.03 16.27 8.97
C PHE A 852 -2.17 17.31 8.95
N CYS A 853 -3.19 17.12 8.11
CA CYS A 853 -4.34 18.02 8.05
C CYS A 853 -5.11 18.09 9.38
N GLU A 854 -5.23 16.98 10.11
CA GLU A 854 -5.83 16.93 11.45
C GLU A 854 -4.99 17.76 12.43
N SER A 855 -3.67 17.61 12.41
CA SER A 855 -2.74 18.34 13.29
C SER A 855 -2.76 19.86 13.08
N VAL A 856 -2.98 20.33 11.85
CA VAL A 856 -3.12 21.77 11.52
C VAL A 856 -4.53 22.27 11.87
N GLY A 857 -5.48 21.35 12.08
CA GLY A 857 -6.85 21.66 12.45
C GLY A 857 -7.73 22.07 11.27
N LEU A 858 -7.49 21.54 10.06
CA LEU A 858 -8.39 21.74 8.91
C LEU A 858 -9.81 21.24 9.25
N ASP A 859 -10.82 21.74 8.55
CA ASP A 859 -12.23 21.38 8.76
C ASP A 859 -12.65 20.17 7.91
N TYR A 860 -12.05 19.99 6.74
CA TYR A 860 -12.33 18.85 5.87
C TYR A 860 -11.16 18.47 4.95
N VAL A 861 -11.17 17.23 4.48
CA VAL A 861 -10.35 16.75 3.35
C VAL A 861 -11.25 16.36 2.18
N SER A 862 -10.75 16.47 0.95
CA SER A 862 -11.51 16.14 -0.26
C SER A 862 -10.67 15.33 -1.25
N CYS A 863 -11.12 14.11 -1.55
CA CYS A 863 -10.41 13.12 -2.38
C CYS A 863 -11.31 12.55 -3.48
N SER A 864 -10.80 11.74 -4.39
CA SER A 864 -11.65 11.04 -5.38
C SER A 864 -12.69 10.13 -4.72
N PRO A 865 -13.81 9.79 -5.39
CA PRO A 865 -14.92 9.04 -4.80
C PRO A 865 -14.50 7.74 -4.12
N TYR A 866 -13.65 6.94 -4.77
CA TYR A 866 -13.17 5.66 -4.24
C TYR A 866 -12.16 5.81 -3.09
N ARG A 867 -11.57 6.99 -2.88
CA ARG A 867 -10.70 7.25 -1.73
C ARG A 867 -11.47 7.74 -0.50
N VAL A 868 -12.78 8.00 -0.61
CA VAL A 868 -13.60 8.48 0.52
C VAL A 868 -13.55 7.52 1.72
N PRO A 869 -13.68 6.19 1.58
CA PRO A 869 -13.58 5.29 2.74
C PRO A 869 -12.18 5.29 3.38
N VAL A 870 -11.14 5.33 2.55
CA VAL A 870 -9.74 5.44 3.01
C VAL A 870 -9.57 6.73 3.83
N ALA A 871 -10.07 7.85 3.32
CA ALA A 871 -9.97 9.14 3.98
C ALA A 871 -10.77 9.20 5.29
N ARG A 872 -11.96 8.57 5.33
CA ARG A 872 -12.77 8.45 6.56
C ARG A 872 -12.05 7.66 7.64
N LEU A 873 -11.46 6.52 7.29
CA LEU A 873 -10.69 5.72 8.24
C LEU A 873 -9.44 6.45 8.72
N ALA A 874 -8.67 7.04 7.81
CA ALA A 874 -7.46 7.79 8.15
C ALA A 874 -7.77 9.01 9.03
N ALA A 875 -8.86 9.73 8.76
CA ALA A 875 -9.31 10.84 9.59
C ALA A 875 -9.72 10.40 11.00
N ALA A 876 -10.32 9.22 11.14
CA ALA A 876 -10.65 8.65 12.45
C ALA A 876 -9.40 8.28 13.23
N GLN A 877 -8.43 7.63 12.58
CA GLN A 877 -7.14 7.26 13.17
C GLN A 877 -6.38 8.51 13.65
N ALA A 878 -6.26 9.52 12.79
CA ALA A 878 -5.60 10.78 13.13
C ALA A 878 -6.27 11.48 14.34
N ALA A 879 -7.60 11.47 14.41
CA ALA A 879 -8.34 12.06 15.53
C ALA A 879 -8.15 11.27 16.85
N ILE A 880 -8.00 9.95 16.78
CA ILE A 880 -7.70 9.09 17.94
C ILE A 880 -6.28 9.38 18.44
N GLU A 881 -5.28 9.39 17.54
CA GLU A 881 -3.89 9.69 17.87
C GLU A 881 -3.70 11.09 18.47
N ALA A 882 -4.39 12.09 17.93
CA ALA A 882 -4.36 13.45 18.45
C ALA A 882 -4.91 13.54 19.89
N LYS A 883 -5.97 12.77 20.21
CA LYS A 883 -6.52 12.70 21.57
C LYS A 883 -5.54 12.04 22.54
N GLU A 884 -4.93 10.92 22.16
CA GLU A 884 -3.97 10.21 23.01
C GLU A 884 -2.73 11.05 23.32
N THR A 885 -2.25 11.83 22.36
CA THR A 885 -1.10 12.73 22.55
C THR A 885 -1.43 13.83 23.57
N HIS A 886 -2.62 14.44 23.47
CA HIS A 886 -3.08 15.45 24.43
C HIS A 886 -3.30 14.92 25.86
N PHE A 887 -3.59 13.63 26.01
CA PHE A 887 -3.67 12.98 27.32
C PHE A 887 -2.29 12.61 27.91
N ARG A 888 -1.25 12.44 27.08
CA ARG A 888 0.12 12.17 27.54
C ARG A 888 0.88 13.45 27.92
N ASP A 889 0.54 14.58 27.31
CA ASP A 889 1.15 15.89 27.58
C ASP A 889 0.52 16.63 28.80
N LYS A 890 -0.56 16.08 29.37
CA LYS A 890 -1.19 16.53 30.62
C LYS A 890 -0.85 15.60 31.76
#